data_AF-A0AAE8MZ54-F1
#
_entry.id   AF-A0AAE8MZ54-F1
#
_cell.length_a   1.000
_cell.length_b   1.000
_cell.length_c   1.000
_cell.angle_alpha   90.00
_cell.angle_beta   90.00
_cell.angle_gamma   90.00
#
_symmetry.space_group_name_H-M   'P 1'
#
loop_
_entity.id
_entity.type
_entity.pdbx_description
1 polymer ?
#
loop_
_entity_poly.entity_id
_entity_poly.type
_entity_poly.pdbx_seq_one_letter_code
_entity_poly.pdbx_strand_id
1 'polypeptide(L)'
;MSARAQYSDIIPATGLTVVVPHDNPTLDVVFVHGFTGHPERTWRNSRGDLKRSEGDDNEASEPQRKYRRLMPFTMAHQDKDSAHSAVFWPRDLLPVTLPHARVLTYGYDTHIRHWTGQPISRNTIRDIAWDFLVALEAEHRMNPERPLLFIVHSLGGIIVKEMLRRSGGCRQGQSYLRSVFESTKGIMFFGTPHNGADPRGMLQHVAELVVEAVGFKVNKQIVNSLLPSSERLRELRDEFGPLALEQQWVIHSFQEQLGVKSLSGRKVVEDVSSYLNLPTIETTEHIGRNHMDMCRFSRPGDIEYKKVDAALRRMTANLPESGGSIPKSSFTSEQRQQLRDSLGFDQIDARHMAIKSAHAKTCKWLKNKDEYLDWLSPSKFPDHHGFLWIKGKPGTGKSTLMKFALTQARRSMKDWVILSFFFNARGENLEKTTAGMYRSLLLQLLKSIPGLDAIFDSLRLTVWPQDGQMQWSVESLKDLFQLALQSLGQSQVVCFVDALDECDEDQVRDMVSFFEHMGELANASNIQFQVCFSSRHYPYITITHGLELVLEGQEGHDKDIANYVDTELKIGHSKVAEDIRAELQAKASSVFMWVVLVVDILNREYDRGRIHALRKRLREIPASLHDLFRDMLTRDGRDRDELILCIQWVLFAKRPLRPEELYFAVLAGTDPESSTSWDRELTTLDTIHRFILDSSKGLAETTNSTRAPVVQFIHESVRDFLLKDNGLSKIWPDVGDRFHGRSHERLKECCMKYTFDAIGALQLPMPPKDVKDATELRNQTQMSLPFLKYAARSVLYHADEAESGGVSQGPFLLSFPLQRWISIDNFFEQYEIRHHTSEASLLYILAEMNLACLIKAHFPTSSPLEASGARYESPFFAALATGSTDAFLALAELHLSQITDSSGPFERLCQIYLRTPNQVPKVSRRFCLSETSWVKLAKQNEVEVAPLLLALGKLSPADINETDTRGWTAIYHAVDHGNEVAVELLLSLENIQPDDRYDQGRTPLSRAAEKGDDAIVKLLLRTGKVDPNAGDSSRWTPMWWAAVGGHEAVVKLLLSTGKVDPDFNSSQGHTPLWWAARKGHEAVAKLLLGTGNVNPDRKDSEGRTPLSQAAMDGRESIVKLLLGTGNVDPDSKDIMGWTPLRWAERNGHVAIVKLLQDAGVSLG
;
A
#
# COMPACT_ATOMS: atom_id res chain seq x y z
N MET A 1 -17.43 -35.79 46.79
CA MET A 1 -16.01 -35.41 46.81
C MET A 1 -15.61 -35.09 45.38
N SER A 2 -15.36 -33.81 45.06
CA SER A 2 -14.72 -33.43 43.79
C SER A 2 -13.68 -32.36 44.14
N ALA A 3 -12.43 -32.67 43.85
CA ALA A 3 -11.27 -31.89 44.24
C ALA A 3 -11.29 -30.53 43.53
N ARG A 4 -11.29 -29.44 44.31
CA ARG A 4 -10.83 -28.14 43.81
C ARG A 4 -9.38 -28.32 43.41
N ALA A 5 -9.09 -28.38 42.12
CA ALA A 5 -7.73 -28.32 41.61
C ALA A 5 -7.11 -27.00 42.10
N GLN A 6 -6.10 -27.10 42.96
CA GLN A 6 -5.27 -25.97 43.37
C GLN A 6 -4.39 -25.59 42.17
N TYR A 7 -4.81 -24.57 41.42
CA TYR A 7 -3.98 -23.93 40.39
C TYR A 7 -3.01 -22.95 41.05
N SER A 8 -1.87 -22.70 40.42
CA SER A 8 -0.84 -21.75 40.91
C SER A 8 -1.48 -20.43 41.39
N ASP A 9 -1.26 -20.07 42.66
CA ASP A 9 -1.77 -18.83 43.25
C ASP A 9 -1.04 -17.57 42.76
N ILE A 10 0.04 -17.72 41.97
CA ILE A 10 0.88 -16.62 41.51
C ILE A 10 0.81 -16.54 39.98
N ILE A 11 0.15 -15.50 39.44
CA ILE A 11 0.16 -15.18 38.02
C ILE A 11 1.26 -14.11 37.76
N PRO A 12 2.20 -14.36 36.83
CA PRO A 12 3.22 -13.39 36.45
C PRO A 12 2.64 -12.05 36.00
N ALA A 13 3.36 -10.95 36.29
CA ALA A 13 2.92 -9.60 35.93
C ALA A 13 3.03 -9.31 34.41
N THR A 14 3.88 -10.03 33.71
CA THR A 14 4.17 -9.90 32.27
C THR A 14 4.28 -11.26 31.60
N GLY A 15 4.00 -11.33 30.30
CA GLY A 15 3.97 -12.56 29.52
C GLY A 15 2.57 -13.20 29.48
N LEU A 16 2.45 -14.29 28.72
CA LEU A 16 1.23 -15.09 28.59
C LEU A 16 1.19 -16.16 29.67
N THR A 17 0.05 -16.33 30.35
CA THR A 17 -0.14 -17.35 31.38
C THR A 17 -1.45 -18.09 31.19
N VAL A 18 -1.42 -19.43 31.26
CA VAL A 18 -2.62 -20.26 31.33
C VAL A 18 -3.13 -20.27 32.77
N VAL A 19 -4.32 -19.70 33.00
CA VAL A 19 -4.91 -19.54 34.33
C VAL A 19 -5.90 -20.65 34.65
N VAL A 20 -6.57 -21.18 33.63
CA VAL A 20 -7.43 -22.35 33.74
C VAL A 20 -7.02 -23.34 32.64
N PRO A 21 -6.22 -24.37 32.97
CA PRO A 21 -5.88 -25.43 32.04
C PRO A 21 -7.07 -26.38 31.84
N HIS A 22 -7.12 -27.07 30.71
CA HIS A 22 -8.11 -28.08 30.41
C HIS A 22 -7.44 -29.16 29.54
N ASP A 23 -7.72 -30.44 29.82
CA ASP A 23 -6.99 -31.56 29.19
C ASP A 23 -7.32 -31.71 27.68
N ASN A 24 -8.55 -31.37 27.29
CA ASN A 24 -8.97 -31.34 25.88
C ASN A 24 -9.86 -30.13 25.56
N PRO A 25 -9.30 -28.90 25.47
CA PRO A 25 -10.09 -27.69 25.29
C PRO A 25 -10.63 -27.56 23.87
N THR A 26 -11.88 -27.11 23.74
CA THR A 26 -12.53 -26.83 22.44
C THR A 26 -12.39 -25.36 22.02
N LEU A 27 -11.94 -24.49 22.92
CA LEU A 27 -11.81 -23.04 22.72
C LEU A 27 -10.70 -22.50 23.63
N ASP A 28 -9.89 -21.58 23.11
CA ASP A 28 -8.96 -20.77 23.90
C ASP A 28 -9.55 -19.37 24.10
N VAL A 29 -9.67 -18.92 25.36
CA VAL A 29 -10.14 -17.57 25.71
C VAL A 29 -8.98 -16.76 26.28
N VAL A 30 -8.64 -15.65 25.62
CA VAL A 30 -7.44 -14.86 25.94
C VAL A 30 -7.81 -13.47 26.44
N PHE A 31 -7.32 -13.14 27.63
CA PHE A 31 -7.61 -11.88 28.32
C PHE A 31 -6.45 -10.90 28.25
N VAL A 32 -6.72 -9.67 27.80
CA VAL A 32 -5.70 -8.61 27.67
C VAL A 32 -6.20 -7.29 28.27
N HIS A 33 -5.42 -6.74 29.21
CA HIS A 33 -5.73 -5.47 29.88
C HIS A 33 -5.11 -4.26 29.17
N GLY A 34 -5.51 -3.03 29.54
CA GLY A 34 -4.85 -1.76 29.20
C GLY A 34 -3.74 -1.30 30.17
N PHE A 35 -3.58 0.02 30.35
CA PHE A 35 -2.38 0.70 30.90
C PHE A 35 -1.76 0.19 32.23
N THR A 36 -2.51 -0.42 33.14
CA THR A 36 -2.09 -0.69 34.53
C THR A 36 -1.78 -2.16 34.86
N GLY A 37 -1.49 -2.98 33.85
CA GLY A 37 -0.98 -4.34 34.03
C GLY A 37 -2.06 -5.40 34.27
N HIS A 38 -1.62 -6.63 34.05
CA HIS A 38 -2.32 -7.92 34.05
C HIS A 38 -3.77 -7.97 34.62
N PRO A 39 -4.76 -8.59 33.90
CA PRO A 39 -6.17 -8.67 34.32
C PRO A 39 -6.41 -9.10 35.78
N GLU A 40 -5.54 -9.95 36.32
CA GLU A 40 -5.59 -10.40 37.72
C GLU A 40 -5.54 -9.26 38.74
N ARG A 41 -4.83 -8.16 38.45
CA ARG A 41 -4.66 -7.04 39.39
C ARG A 41 -5.85 -6.08 39.37
N THR A 42 -6.51 -5.94 38.23
CA THR A 42 -7.46 -4.86 37.96
C THR A 42 -8.91 -5.31 37.89
N TRP A 43 -9.16 -6.59 37.58
CA TRP A 43 -10.51 -7.15 37.42
C TRP A 43 -11.01 -7.92 38.65
N ARG A 44 -10.20 -8.02 39.70
CA ARG A 44 -10.63 -8.59 40.99
C ARG A 44 -11.67 -7.69 41.65
N ASN A 45 -12.79 -8.29 42.06
CA ASN A 45 -13.79 -7.60 42.87
C ASN A 45 -13.55 -7.94 44.36
N SER A 46 -13.18 -6.94 45.17
CA SER A 46 -12.94 -7.11 46.61
C SER A 46 -14.13 -6.59 47.43
N ARG A 47 -14.43 -7.23 48.58
CA ARG A 47 -15.59 -6.90 49.43
C ARG A 47 -15.68 -5.44 49.92
N GLY A 48 -14.65 -4.62 49.72
CA GLY A 48 -14.62 -3.20 50.10
C GLY A 48 -15.47 -2.27 49.24
N ASP A 49 -15.82 -2.67 48.01
CA ASP A 49 -16.53 -1.79 47.04
C ASP A 49 -18.07 -1.80 47.22
N LEU A 50 -18.61 -2.68 48.09
CA LEU A 50 -20.05 -2.80 48.36
C LEU A 50 -20.61 -1.73 49.31
N LYS A 51 -19.80 -0.81 49.86
CA LYS A 51 -20.26 0.21 50.81
C LYS A 51 -20.59 1.58 50.20
N ARG A 52 -20.62 1.73 48.87
CA ARG A 52 -20.82 3.04 48.21
C ARG A 52 -22.12 3.21 47.43
N SER A 53 -23.08 2.29 47.54
CA SER A 53 -24.32 2.34 46.76
C SER A 53 -25.61 2.36 47.59
N GLU A 54 -25.59 2.82 48.83
CA GLU A 54 -26.82 3.13 49.59
C GLU A 54 -26.58 4.37 50.46
N GLY A 55 -27.33 5.46 50.20
CA GLY A 55 -27.53 6.56 51.15
C GLY A 55 -27.21 7.98 50.68
N ASP A 56 -28.28 8.76 50.56
CA ASP A 56 -28.46 10.20 50.79
C ASP A 56 -28.11 11.28 49.74
N ASP A 57 -29.21 11.86 49.26
CA ASP A 57 -29.43 13.26 48.90
C ASP A 57 -28.92 14.22 50.00
N ASN A 58 -28.05 15.18 49.64
CA ASN A 58 -28.18 16.61 49.95
C ASN A 58 -26.91 17.43 49.67
N GLU A 59 -27.17 18.72 49.48
CA GLU A 59 -26.36 19.81 48.93
C GLU A 59 -25.01 20.18 49.62
N ALA A 60 -24.19 20.86 48.80
CA ALA A 60 -23.27 21.97 49.10
C ALA A 60 -22.05 21.77 50.03
N SER A 61 -20.83 21.91 49.47
CA SER A 61 -19.85 22.98 49.80
C SER A 61 -18.42 22.70 49.26
N GLU A 62 -17.72 23.79 48.99
CA GLU A 62 -16.41 23.96 48.34
C GLU A 62 -15.17 23.60 49.22
N PRO A 63 -13.90 23.69 48.74
CA PRO A 63 -12.89 22.64 48.88
C PRO A 63 -11.74 22.96 49.86
N GLN A 64 -11.00 21.94 50.32
CA GLN A 64 -9.67 22.14 50.91
C GLN A 64 -8.62 21.12 50.44
N ARG A 65 -7.61 21.64 49.74
CA ARG A 65 -6.31 21.04 49.44
C ARG A 65 -5.56 20.66 50.73
N LYS A 66 -4.81 19.55 50.72
CA LYS A 66 -3.51 19.44 51.44
C LYS A 66 -2.61 18.34 50.86
N TYR A 67 -1.43 18.80 50.41
CA TYR A 67 -0.24 18.02 50.05
C TYR A 67 0.32 17.22 51.24
N ARG A 68 0.88 16.02 50.99
CA ARG A 68 2.09 15.55 51.72
C ARG A 68 2.90 14.51 50.93
N ARG A 69 4.22 14.69 50.99
CA ARG A 69 5.31 14.02 50.27
C ARG A 69 5.66 12.62 50.81
N LEU A 70 6.06 11.77 49.85
CA LEU A 70 7.01 10.64 49.83
C LEU A 70 8.01 10.47 51.00
N MET A 71 8.22 9.22 51.48
CA MET A 71 9.39 8.35 51.19
C MET A 71 9.42 7.06 52.08
N PRO A 72 10.24 6.01 51.77
CA PRO A 72 9.83 4.60 51.76
C PRO A 72 10.62 3.62 52.68
N PHE A 73 10.12 2.38 52.73
CA PHE A 73 10.68 1.14 53.30
C PHE A 73 10.80 1.00 54.83
N THR A 74 10.01 0.10 55.43
CA THR A 74 10.52 -1.05 56.21
C THR A 74 9.42 -2.03 56.66
N MET A 75 9.79 -3.31 56.56
CA MET A 75 9.35 -4.49 57.32
C MET A 75 7.97 -5.14 57.09
N ALA A 76 8.08 -6.42 56.79
CA ALA A 76 7.05 -7.44 56.74
C ALA A 76 6.28 -7.54 58.06
N HIS A 77 4.95 -7.59 57.95
CA HIS A 77 4.13 -8.39 58.85
C HIS A 77 3.20 -9.25 57.99
N GLN A 78 3.31 -10.55 58.21
CA GLN A 78 2.37 -11.56 57.79
C GLN A 78 1.01 -11.24 58.40
N ASP A 79 0.01 -10.96 57.56
CA ASP A 79 -1.39 -11.19 57.91
C ASP A 79 -1.92 -12.26 56.96
N LYS A 80 -1.97 -13.48 57.50
CA LYS A 80 -2.22 -14.73 56.76
C LYS A 80 -3.70 -15.11 56.69
N ASP A 81 -4.63 -14.24 57.08
CA ASP A 81 -6.04 -14.63 57.33
C ASP A 81 -7.12 -13.78 56.61
N SER A 82 -6.84 -13.16 55.45
CA SER A 82 -7.91 -12.53 54.63
C SER A 82 -7.99 -12.96 53.15
N ALA A 83 -7.28 -14.02 52.77
CA ALA A 83 -7.10 -14.43 51.36
C ALA A 83 -8.33 -15.09 50.68
N HIS A 84 -9.52 -15.07 51.27
CA HIS A 84 -10.72 -15.70 50.71
C HIS A 84 -11.93 -14.77 50.63
N SER A 85 -11.91 -13.79 49.72
CA SER A 85 -13.18 -13.27 49.14
C SER A 85 -13.08 -12.41 47.87
N ALA A 86 -11.94 -12.30 47.18
CA ALA A 86 -11.84 -11.48 45.96
C ALA A 86 -12.08 -12.34 44.71
N VAL A 87 -13.17 -12.07 43.97
CA VAL A 87 -13.57 -12.84 42.78
C VAL A 87 -12.81 -12.32 41.56
N PHE A 88 -12.05 -13.19 40.92
CA PHE A 88 -11.40 -12.96 39.63
C PHE A 88 -12.15 -13.77 38.55
N TRP A 89 -13.09 -13.11 37.88
CA TRP A 89 -14.07 -13.80 37.03
C TRP A 89 -13.49 -14.63 35.87
N PRO A 90 -12.32 -14.34 35.26
CA PRO A 90 -11.71 -15.23 34.27
C PRO A 90 -11.41 -16.63 34.82
N ARG A 91 -11.08 -16.74 36.11
CA ARG A 91 -10.80 -18.00 36.78
C ARG A 91 -12.01 -18.56 37.52
N ASP A 92 -12.78 -17.67 38.16
CA ASP A 92 -13.78 -18.07 39.15
C ASP A 92 -15.21 -18.17 38.58
N LEU A 93 -15.52 -17.46 37.49
CA LEU A 93 -16.86 -17.43 36.88
C LEU A 93 -16.90 -18.02 35.46
N LEU A 94 -15.91 -17.69 34.61
CA LEU A 94 -15.88 -18.10 33.21
C LEU A 94 -15.94 -19.63 33.01
N PRO A 95 -15.27 -20.49 33.82
CA PRO A 95 -15.40 -21.94 33.66
C PRO A 95 -16.82 -22.49 33.89
N VAL A 96 -17.70 -21.74 34.55
CA VAL A 96 -19.12 -22.09 34.67
C VAL A 96 -19.88 -21.72 33.39
N THR A 97 -19.50 -20.62 32.75
CA THR A 97 -20.09 -20.15 31.49
C THR A 97 -19.63 -20.99 30.29
N LEU A 98 -18.34 -21.30 30.21
CA LEU A 98 -17.68 -22.06 29.15
C LEU A 98 -16.85 -23.22 29.77
N PRO A 99 -17.47 -24.37 30.08
CA PRO A 99 -16.80 -25.44 30.83
C PRO A 99 -15.66 -26.15 30.07
N HIS A 100 -15.60 -26.02 28.75
CA HIS A 100 -14.59 -26.65 27.89
C HIS A 100 -13.53 -25.66 27.36
N ALA A 101 -13.51 -24.43 27.89
CA ALA A 101 -12.55 -23.41 27.48
C ALA A 101 -11.26 -23.49 28.31
N ARG A 102 -10.12 -23.35 27.63
CA ARG A 102 -8.83 -23.03 28.27
C ARG A 102 -8.70 -21.52 28.39
N VAL A 103 -8.31 -21.02 29.56
CA VAL A 103 -8.28 -19.58 29.84
C VAL A 103 -6.84 -19.09 29.98
N LEU A 104 -6.49 -18.09 29.18
CA LEU A 104 -5.18 -17.45 29.16
C LEU A 104 -5.28 -15.96 29.49
N THR A 105 -4.25 -15.41 30.10
CA THR A 105 -4.11 -13.98 30.39
C THR A 105 -2.77 -13.48 29.91
N TYR A 106 -2.72 -12.29 29.31
CA TYR A 106 -1.49 -11.64 28.88
C TYR A 106 -1.23 -10.35 29.66
N GLY A 107 -0.03 -10.22 30.22
CA GLY A 107 0.47 -9.01 30.86
C GLY A 107 1.65 -8.42 30.12
N TYR A 108 1.82 -7.10 30.17
CA TYR A 108 2.95 -6.39 29.57
C TYR A 108 3.29 -5.14 30.40
N ASP A 109 4.55 -4.69 30.35
CA ASP A 109 5.02 -3.54 31.12
C ASP A 109 4.83 -2.23 30.35
N THR A 110 4.26 -1.22 31.02
CA THR A 110 4.11 0.15 30.51
C THR A 110 4.97 1.16 31.28
N HIS A 111 5.76 0.69 32.27
CA HIS A 111 6.52 1.51 33.20
C HIS A 111 7.98 1.74 32.79
N ILE A 112 8.51 2.90 33.23
CA ILE A 112 9.95 3.20 33.27
C ILE A 112 10.34 3.36 34.75
N ARG A 113 11.36 2.65 35.24
CA ARG A 113 12.00 2.95 36.54
C ARG A 113 13.53 2.92 36.47
N HIS A 114 14.16 4.07 36.76
CA HIS A 114 15.04 4.33 37.92
C HIS A 114 15.31 5.84 38.04
N TRP A 115 15.43 6.34 39.28
CA TRP A 115 15.49 7.78 39.65
C TRP A 115 16.83 8.47 39.30
N THR A 116 17.82 7.75 38.76
CA THR A 116 19.17 8.29 38.50
C THR A 116 19.87 7.75 37.23
N GLY A 117 19.14 7.19 36.26
CA GLY A 117 19.71 6.70 35.00
C GLY A 117 18.86 7.09 33.77
N GLN A 118 19.48 7.12 32.58
CA GLN A 118 18.76 7.36 31.32
C GLN A 118 17.77 6.21 31.02
N PRO A 119 16.67 6.47 30.27
CA PRO A 119 15.56 5.50 30.09
C PRO A 119 15.97 4.29 29.23
N ILE A 120 15.61 3.06 29.63
CA ILE A 120 16.01 1.81 28.92
C ILE A 120 14.85 1.09 28.19
N SER A 121 13.56 1.39 28.41
CA SER A 121 12.48 0.76 27.61
C SER A 121 12.00 1.65 26.47
N ARG A 122 12.14 1.17 25.23
CA ARG A 122 11.71 1.82 23.96
C ARG A 122 10.44 1.18 23.38
N ASN A 123 9.79 0.25 24.10
CA ASN A 123 8.73 -0.58 23.52
C ASN A 123 7.49 0.26 23.17
N THR A 124 7.14 0.22 21.89
CA THR A 124 5.95 0.81 21.28
C THR A 124 4.77 -0.17 21.35
N ILE A 125 3.56 0.28 20.98
CA ILE A 125 2.39 -0.62 20.85
C ILE A 125 2.69 -1.79 19.89
N ARG A 126 3.50 -1.53 18.86
CA ARG A 126 3.93 -2.51 17.86
C ARG A 126 4.79 -3.63 18.48
N ASP A 127 5.72 -3.26 19.37
CA ASP A 127 6.61 -4.22 20.02
C ASP A 127 5.82 -5.11 20.99
N ILE A 128 4.92 -4.51 21.78
CA ILE A 128 4.05 -5.25 22.71
C ILE A 128 3.11 -6.22 21.97
N ALA A 129 2.56 -5.79 20.84
CA ALA A 129 1.70 -6.63 20.00
C ALA A 129 2.46 -7.78 19.34
N TRP A 130 3.73 -7.56 18.96
CA TRP A 130 4.58 -8.61 18.41
C TRP A 130 4.96 -9.66 19.46
N ASP A 131 5.40 -9.23 20.64
CA ASP A 131 5.72 -10.14 21.76
C ASP A 131 4.50 -10.98 22.15
N PHE A 132 3.31 -10.37 22.13
CA PHE A 132 2.06 -11.07 22.40
C PHE A 132 1.75 -12.13 21.33
N LEU A 133 1.89 -11.78 20.05
CA LEU A 133 1.64 -12.71 18.93
C LEU A 133 2.53 -13.95 19.04
N VAL A 134 3.82 -13.76 19.29
CA VAL A 134 4.80 -14.85 19.40
C VAL A 134 4.51 -15.73 20.62
N ALA A 135 4.20 -15.12 21.77
CA ALA A 135 3.87 -15.88 22.98
C ALA A 135 2.57 -16.68 22.84
N LEU A 136 1.54 -16.09 22.22
CA LEU A 136 0.26 -16.77 21.99
C LEU A 136 0.39 -17.89 20.98
N GLU A 137 1.11 -17.67 19.90
CA GLU A 137 1.35 -18.72 18.92
C GLU A 137 2.08 -19.90 19.54
N ALA A 138 3.11 -19.68 20.35
CA ALA A 138 3.86 -20.76 20.98
C ALA A 138 2.96 -21.70 21.83
N GLU A 139 1.95 -21.14 22.50
CA GLU A 139 0.95 -21.88 23.29
C GLU A 139 -0.19 -22.49 22.45
N HIS A 140 -0.39 -21.99 21.23
CA HIS A 140 -1.48 -22.38 20.33
C HIS A 140 -1.05 -23.38 19.24
N ARG A 141 0.25 -23.40 18.89
CA ARG A 141 0.85 -24.19 17.79
C ARG A 141 0.43 -25.66 17.76
N MET A 142 0.24 -26.27 18.93
CA MET A 142 -0.10 -27.69 19.02
C MET A 142 -1.51 -28.01 18.50
N ASN A 143 -2.40 -27.02 18.40
CA ASN A 143 -3.75 -27.16 17.85
C ASN A 143 -4.15 -25.87 17.12
N PRO A 144 -3.57 -25.61 15.94
CA PRO A 144 -3.73 -24.34 15.23
C PRO A 144 -5.15 -24.13 14.69
N GLU A 145 -6.01 -25.16 14.69
CA GLU A 145 -7.42 -25.09 14.28
C GLU A 145 -8.36 -24.78 15.45
N ARG A 146 -7.86 -24.73 16.69
CA ARG A 146 -8.70 -24.47 17.87
C ARG A 146 -9.18 -23.02 17.82
N PRO A 147 -10.49 -22.74 17.93
CA PRO A 147 -10.98 -21.38 17.98
C PRO A 147 -10.32 -20.53 19.08
N LEU A 148 -10.07 -19.25 18.77
CA LEU A 148 -9.58 -18.22 19.68
C LEU A 148 -10.64 -17.13 19.87
N LEU A 149 -10.88 -16.78 21.14
CA LEU A 149 -11.76 -15.67 21.53
C LEU A 149 -10.98 -14.70 22.42
N PHE A 150 -10.91 -13.42 22.02
CA PHE A 150 -10.23 -12.40 22.81
C PHE A 150 -11.22 -11.59 23.65
N ILE A 151 -10.86 -11.32 24.91
CA ILE A 151 -11.60 -10.43 25.79
C ILE A 151 -10.66 -9.33 26.26
N VAL A 152 -10.92 -8.10 25.83
CA VAL A 152 -9.95 -7.02 25.85
C VAL A 152 -10.54 -5.74 26.45
N HIS A 153 -9.73 -5.00 27.20
CA HIS A 153 -10.14 -3.74 27.82
C HIS A 153 -9.19 -2.59 27.47
N SER A 154 -9.73 -1.41 27.16
CA SER A 154 -8.96 -0.18 26.97
C SER A 154 -7.82 -0.36 25.95
N LEU A 155 -6.57 0.04 26.28
CA LEU A 155 -5.36 -0.14 25.45
C LEU A 155 -5.12 -1.60 25.01
N GLY A 156 -5.57 -2.60 25.79
CA GLY A 156 -5.45 -4.01 25.41
C GLY A 156 -6.17 -4.31 24.09
N GLY A 157 -7.29 -3.65 23.82
CA GLY A 157 -7.99 -3.78 22.53
C GLY A 157 -7.18 -3.24 21.36
N ILE A 158 -6.43 -2.15 21.54
CA ILE A 158 -5.54 -1.62 20.49
C ILE A 158 -4.36 -2.56 20.22
N ILE A 159 -3.81 -3.19 21.26
CA ILE A 159 -2.74 -4.18 21.14
C ILE A 159 -3.22 -5.42 20.39
N VAL A 160 -4.41 -5.94 20.70
CA VAL A 160 -4.98 -7.09 19.99
C VAL A 160 -5.30 -6.75 18.53
N LYS A 161 -5.82 -5.55 18.24
CA LYS A 161 -6.01 -5.10 16.85
C LYS A 161 -4.70 -5.07 16.06
N GLU A 162 -3.64 -4.50 16.65
CA GLU A 162 -2.31 -4.47 16.03
C GLU A 162 -1.73 -5.88 15.85
N MET A 163 -1.89 -6.76 16.85
CA MET A 163 -1.43 -8.15 16.82
C MET A 163 -2.12 -8.93 15.70
N LEU A 164 -3.46 -8.82 15.60
CA LEU A 164 -4.24 -9.50 14.57
C LEU A 164 -3.98 -8.93 13.18
N ARG A 165 -3.78 -7.62 13.03
CA ARG A 165 -3.35 -7.02 11.76
C ARG A 165 -1.98 -7.55 11.33
N ARG A 166 -1.05 -7.74 12.26
CA ARG A 166 0.26 -8.36 11.99
C ARG A 166 0.11 -9.83 11.63
N SER A 167 -0.64 -10.60 12.41
CA SER A 167 -0.91 -12.02 12.18
C SER A 167 -1.63 -12.27 10.84
N GLY A 168 -2.61 -11.44 10.47
CA GLY A 168 -3.28 -11.49 9.17
C GLY A 168 -2.43 -11.01 8.00
N GLY A 169 -1.43 -10.17 8.28
CA GLY A 169 -0.38 -9.78 7.33
C GLY A 169 0.75 -10.81 7.20
N CYS A 170 0.89 -11.75 8.15
CA CYS A 170 1.84 -12.86 8.02
C CYS A 170 1.38 -13.77 6.88
N ARG A 171 2.17 -13.87 5.80
CA ARG A 171 1.94 -14.84 4.73
C ARG A 171 2.96 -15.95 4.77
N GLN A 172 2.88 -16.77 3.73
CA GLN A 172 3.36 -18.14 3.66
C GLN A 172 4.76 -18.29 4.31
N GLY A 173 4.81 -19.06 5.41
CA GLY A 173 5.97 -19.56 6.18
C GLY A 173 6.17 -19.00 7.58
N GLN A 174 5.42 -17.95 7.88
CA GLN A 174 4.92 -17.70 9.23
C GLN A 174 3.46 -18.15 9.32
N SER A 175 3.11 -19.24 8.64
CA SER A 175 1.75 -19.83 8.70
C SER A 175 1.34 -20.14 10.14
N TYR A 176 2.33 -20.46 10.99
CA TYR A 176 2.13 -20.66 12.41
C TYR A 176 1.66 -19.37 13.12
N LEU A 177 2.26 -18.19 12.82
CA LEU A 177 1.77 -16.90 13.34
C LEU A 177 0.44 -16.51 12.72
N ARG A 178 0.22 -16.82 11.44
CA ARG A 178 -1.05 -16.57 10.73
C ARG A 178 -2.20 -17.41 11.28
N SER A 179 -1.91 -18.60 11.82
CA SER A 179 -2.91 -19.47 12.44
C SER A 179 -3.65 -18.76 13.58
N VAL A 180 -2.98 -17.85 14.31
CA VAL A 180 -3.63 -17.02 15.33
C VAL A 180 -4.76 -16.17 14.72
N PHE A 181 -4.52 -15.53 13.58
CA PHE A 181 -5.53 -14.74 12.86
C PHE A 181 -6.65 -15.61 12.28
N GLU A 182 -6.32 -16.75 11.65
CA GLU A 182 -7.28 -17.67 11.02
C GLU A 182 -8.16 -18.39 12.06
N SER A 183 -7.61 -18.67 13.24
CA SER A 183 -8.31 -19.31 14.35
C SER A 183 -9.03 -18.35 15.27
N THR A 184 -8.78 -17.04 15.14
CA THR A 184 -9.61 -16.03 15.80
C THR A 184 -11.02 -16.09 15.25
N LYS A 185 -12.01 -16.30 16.13
CA LYS A 185 -13.43 -16.34 15.75
C LYS A 185 -14.23 -15.19 16.34
N GLY A 186 -13.71 -14.51 17.38
CA GLY A 186 -14.38 -13.35 17.92
C GLY A 186 -13.55 -12.54 18.91
N ILE A 187 -14.03 -11.32 19.18
CA ILE A 187 -13.38 -10.37 20.08
C ILE A 187 -14.46 -9.62 20.87
N MET A 188 -14.30 -9.55 22.18
CA MET A 188 -15.15 -8.80 23.09
C MET A 188 -14.38 -7.59 23.64
N PHE A 189 -14.77 -6.38 23.24
CA PHE A 189 -14.18 -5.13 23.67
C PHE A 189 -14.90 -4.56 24.89
N PHE A 190 -14.14 -4.07 25.87
CA PHE A 190 -14.62 -3.26 26.98
C PHE A 190 -13.98 -1.88 26.90
N GLY A 191 -14.76 -0.86 26.52
CA GLY A 191 -14.31 0.54 26.53
C GLY A 191 -13.01 0.80 25.76
N THR A 192 -12.79 0.16 24.60
CA THR A 192 -11.58 0.42 23.79
C THR A 192 -11.76 1.70 22.97
N PRO A 193 -10.82 2.68 23.03
CA PRO A 193 -10.95 3.96 22.32
C PRO A 193 -10.53 3.85 20.85
N HIS A 194 -11.41 3.30 20.01
CA HIS A 194 -11.15 3.05 18.59
C HIS A 194 -10.89 4.33 17.77
N ASN A 195 -11.51 5.46 18.14
CA ASN A 195 -11.32 6.77 17.51
C ASN A 195 -10.39 7.70 18.32
N GLY A 196 -9.71 7.17 19.34
CA GLY A 196 -8.89 7.93 20.28
C GLY A 196 -9.72 8.60 21.39
N ALA A 197 -9.03 9.25 22.32
CA ALA A 197 -9.65 10.03 23.41
C ALA A 197 -9.07 11.45 23.50
N ASP A 198 -9.85 12.44 23.97
CA ASP A 198 -9.45 13.86 23.94
C ASP A 198 -8.21 14.16 24.82
N PRO A 199 -7.12 14.73 24.26
CA PRO A 199 -5.92 15.12 25.02
C PRO A 199 -6.11 16.25 26.03
N ARG A 200 -7.03 17.22 25.82
CA ARG A 200 -7.06 18.46 26.63
C ARG A 200 -7.80 18.33 27.96
N GLY A 201 -8.40 17.18 28.25
CA GLY A 201 -9.08 16.97 29.54
C GLY A 201 -9.26 15.52 30.02
N MET A 202 -9.01 14.50 29.18
CA MET A 202 -9.44 13.13 29.50
C MET A 202 -8.27 12.12 29.52
N LEU A 203 -7.48 12.01 28.44
CA LEU A 203 -6.33 11.08 28.38
C LEU A 203 -5.19 11.50 29.31
N GLN A 204 -4.96 12.82 29.45
CA GLN A 204 -3.98 13.37 30.37
C GLN A 204 -4.42 13.19 31.84
N HIS A 205 -5.70 13.40 32.17
CA HIS A 205 -6.23 13.16 33.50
C HIS A 205 -6.32 11.67 33.87
N VAL A 206 -6.61 10.78 32.91
CA VAL A 206 -6.57 9.32 33.13
C VAL A 206 -5.12 8.85 33.34
N ALA A 207 -4.18 9.38 32.56
CA ALA A 207 -2.75 9.15 32.81
C ALA A 207 -2.31 9.71 34.18
N GLU A 208 -2.79 10.89 34.59
CA GLU A 208 -2.52 11.52 35.90
C GLU A 208 -3.17 10.77 37.07
N LEU A 209 -4.40 10.28 36.94
CA LEU A 209 -5.10 9.44 37.95
C LEU A 209 -4.43 8.09 38.13
N VAL A 210 -3.92 7.49 37.05
CA VAL A 210 -3.09 6.28 37.08
C VAL A 210 -1.73 6.55 37.75
N VAL A 211 -1.15 7.73 37.52
CA VAL A 211 0.09 8.21 38.18
C VAL A 211 -0.12 8.46 39.68
N GLU A 212 -1.29 8.97 40.09
CA GLU A 212 -1.63 9.29 41.49
C GLU A 212 -2.04 8.06 42.32
N ALA A 213 -2.68 7.05 41.72
CA ALA A 213 -3.14 5.86 42.44
C ALA A 213 -2.01 4.87 42.78
N VAL A 214 -0.93 4.84 41.99
CA VAL A 214 0.28 4.05 42.29
C VAL A 214 1.46 4.75 41.62
N GLY A 215 2.46 5.21 42.38
CA GLY A 215 3.53 6.11 41.90
C GLY A 215 4.32 5.62 40.68
N PHE A 216 3.84 5.94 39.47
CA PHE A 216 4.38 5.53 38.18
C PHE A 216 4.29 6.66 37.14
N LYS A 217 5.08 6.60 36.06
CA LYS A 217 5.10 7.57 34.94
C LYS A 217 4.88 6.80 33.63
N VAL A 218 3.86 7.19 32.84
CA VAL A 218 3.47 6.50 31.60
C VAL A 218 4.37 6.92 30.42
N ASN A 219 4.68 6.01 29.49
CA ASN A 219 5.40 6.32 28.25
C ASN A 219 4.58 7.28 27.35
N LYS A 220 5.10 8.50 27.12
CA LYS A 220 4.44 9.52 26.29
C LYS A 220 4.21 9.06 24.85
N GLN A 221 5.04 8.17 24.29
CA GLN A 221 4.85 7.66 22.93
C GLN A 221 3.59 6.79 22.83
N ILE A 222 3.34 5.89 23.79
CA ILE A 222 2.12 5.06 23.82
C ILE A 222 0.86 5.92 23.99
N VAL A 223 0.93 6.94 24.86
CA VAL A 223 -0.17 7.90 25.06
C VAL A 223 -0.43 8.71 23.79
N ASN A 224 0.63 9.16 23.11
CA ASN A 224 0.52 9.90 21.84
C ASN A 224 -0.07 9.04 20.72
N SER A 225 0.20 7.73 20.71
CA SER A 225 -0.40 6.78 19.76
C SER A 225 -1.91 6.55 19.97
N LEU A 226 -2.48 6.99 21.10
CA LEU A 226 -3.91 6.88 21.41
C LEU A 226 -4.68 8.19 21.20
N LEU A 227 -4.00 9.22 20.72
CA LEU A 227 -4.65 10.50 20.39
C LEU A 227 -5.47 10.36 19.09
N PRO A 228 -6.61 11.06 18.97
CA PRO A 228 -7.40 11.10 17.73
C PRO A 228 -6.60 11.59 16.51
N SER A 229 -5.54 12.36 16.74
CA SER A 229 -4.61 12.83 15.70
C SER A 229 -3.51 11.82 15.35
N SER A 230 -3.46 10.66 16.00
CA SER A 230 -2.45 9.64 15.70
C SER A 230 -2.75 8.99 14.35
N GLU A 231 -1.79 9.11 13.44
CA GLU A 231 -1.81 8.42 12.15
C GLU A 231 -1.94 6.90 12.35
N ARG A 232 -1.20 6.32 13.31
CA ARG A 232 -1.25 4.87 13.56
C ARG A 232 -2.60 4.37 14.06
N LEU A 233 -3.27 5.12 14.94
CA LEU A 233 -4.59 4.72 15.44
C LEU A 233 -5.63 4.76 14.31
N ARG A 234 -5.47 5.72 13.39
CA ARG A 234 -6.29 5.86 12.19
C ARG A 234 -6.07 4.70 11.21
N GLU A 235 -4.82 4.36 10.91
CA GLU A 235 -4.46 3.18 10.13
C GLU A 235 -5.07 1.90 10.73
N LEU A 236 -4.89 1.68 12.03
CA LEU A 236 -5.44 0.50 12.72
C LEU A 236 -6.97 0.48 12.77
N ARG A 237 -7.64 1.62 12.61
CA ARG A 237 -9.09 1.67 12.46
C ARG A 237 -9.49 1.28 11.06
N ASP A 238 -8.86 1.88 10.07
CA ASP A 238 -9.21 1.74 8.66
C ASP A 238 -8.86 0.33 8.13
N GLU A 239 -7.79 -0.29 8.64
CA GLU A 239 -7.37 -1.64 8.25
C GLU A 239 -8.11 -2.77 9.00
N PHE A 240 -8.47 -2.56 10.27
CA PHE A 240 -9.03 -3.64 11.10
C PHE A 240 -10.46 -4.03 10.70
N GLY A 241 -11.27 -3.07 10.27
CA GLY A 241 -12.65 -3.34 9.82
C GLY A 241 -12.71 -4.32 8.65
N PRO A 242 -11.97 -4.07 7.54
CA PRO A 242 -11.84 -5.02 6.44
C PRO A 242 -11.36 -6.40 6.87
N LEU A 243 -10.36 -6.49 7.75
CA LEU A 243 -9.84 -7.78 8.26
C LEU A 243 -10.90 -8.55 9.06
N ALA A 244 -11.63 -7.86 9.93
CA ALA A 244 -12.69 -8.47 10.73
C ALA A 244 -13.87 -8.96 9.89
N LEU A 245 -14.22 -8.21 8.83
CA LEU A 245 -15.24 -8.60 7.86
C LEU A 245 -14.79 -9.79 7.01
N GLU A 246 -13.52 -9.80 6.58
CA GLU A 246 -12.92 -10.89 5.81
C GLU A 246 -12.97 -12.23 6.56
N GLN A 247 -12.65 -12.20 7.86
CA GLN A 247 -12.63 -13.37 8.72
C GLN A 247 -13.98 -13.69 9.36
N GLN A 248 -15.00 -12.85 9.14
CA GLN A 248 -16.31 -12.94 9.79
C GLN A 248 -16.22 -13.06 11.31
N TRP A 249 -15.33 -12.31 11.95
CA TRP A 249 -15.19 -12.34 13.41
C TRP A 249 -16.45 -11.84 14.11
N VAL A 250 -16.94 -12.56 15.10
CA VAL A 250 -18.02 -12.06 15.95
C VAL A 250 -17.44 -11.06 16.93
N ILE A 251 -17.89 -9.80 16.87
CA ILE A 251 -17.43 -8.71 17.74
C ILE A 251 -18.55 -8.31 18.71
N HIS A 252 -18.19 -8.10 19.97
CA HIS A 252 -19.11 -7.56 20.96
C HIS A 252 -18.45 -6.42 21.74
N SER A 253 -19.05 -5.24 21.72
CA SER A 253 -18.44 -4.02 22.28
C SER A 253 -19.28 -3.48 23.44
N PHE A 254 -18.74 -3.59 24.66
CA PHE A 254 -19.36 -3.05 25.86
C PHE A 254 -18.96 -1.59 26.10
N GLN A 255 -19.97 -0.74 26.19
CA GLN A 255 -19.84 0.70 26.41
C GLN A 255 -20.07 1.05 27.87
N GLU A 256 -19.28 1.96 28.43
CA GLU A 256 -19.50 2.43 29.80
C GLU A 256 -20.77 3.29 29.89
N GLN A 257 -21.57 3.07 30.93
CA GLN A 257 -22.81 3.84 31.14
C GLN A 257 -22.61 4.99 32.13
N LEU A 258 -21.67 4.85 33.09
CA LEU A 258 -21.42 5.84 34.14
C LEU A 258 -20.09 6.56 33.89
N GLY A 259 -20.05 7.87 34.11
CA GLY A 259 -18.79 8.62 34.10
C GLY A 259 -17.98 8.48 35.38
N VAL A 260 -16.72 8.92 35.34
CA VAL A 260 -15.80 8.86 36.47
C VAL A 260 -15.89 10.16 37.29
N LYS A 261 -16.03 10.05 38.61
CA LYS A 261 -16.18 11.22 39.51
C LYS A 261 -15.00 12.21 39.42
N SER A 262 -13.77 11.73 39.25
CA SER A 262 -12.59 12.57 39.06
C SER A 262 -12.51 13.25 37.69
N LEU A 263 -13.34 12.84 36.73
CA LEU A 263 -13.53 13.49 35.43
C LEU A 263 -14.83 14.33 35.41
N SER A 264 -15.27 14.83 36.57
CA SER A 264 -16.52 15.58 36.72
C SER A 264 -17.75 14.82 36.19
N GLY A 265 -17.77 13.49 36.34
CA GLY A 265 -18.87 12.63 35.88
C GLY A 265 -18.88 12.35 34.38
N ARG A 266 -17.81 12.66 33.64
CA ARG A 266 -17.66 12.31 32.21
C ARG A 266 -17.15 10.87 32.02
N LYS A 267 -17.54 10.25 30.91
CA LYS A 267 -17.01 8.94 30.45
C LYS A 267 -15.52 9.08 30.08
N VAL A 268 -14.76 8.00 30.15
CA VAL A 268 -13.35 7.94 29.74
C VAL A 268 -13.23 7.68 28.24
N VAL A 269 -14.18 6.95 27.67
CA VAL A 269 -14.30 6.74 26.23
C VAL A 269 -15.71 7.11 25.84
N GLU A 270 -15.83 8.15 25.01
CA GLU A 270 -17.10 8.57 24.44
C GLU A 270 -17.74 7.44 23.62
N ASP A 271 -19.07 7.38 23.60
CA ASP A 271 -19.80 6.28 22.97
C ASP A 271 -19.40 6.14 21.48
N VAL A 272 -19.18 7.25 20.78
CA VAL A 272 -18.71 7.30 19.37
C VAL A 272 -17.29 6.76 19.14
N SER A 273 -16.49 6.60 20.20
CA SER A 273 -15.13 6.03 20.15
C SER A 273 -15.06 4.61 20.71
N SER A 274 -16.15 4.11 21.30
CA SER A 274 -16.18 2.83 22.05
C SER A 274 -16.60 1.60 21.24
N TYR A 275 -16.93 1.76 19.96
CA TYR A 275 -17.25 0.67 19.03
C TYR A 275 -16.67 0.95 17.62
N LEU A 276 -16.62 -0.06 16.77
CA LEU A 276 -15.98 -0.03 15.44
C LEU A 276 -16.92 0.36 14.29
N ASN A 277 -18.23 0.43 14.57
CA ASN A 277 -19.28 0.71 13.60
C ASN A 277 -19.36 -0.34 12.47
N LEU A 278 -19.27 -1.62 12.86
CA LEU A 278 -19.34 -2.77 11.94
C LEU A 278 -20.63 -3.59 12.16
N PRO A 279 -21.83 -3.05 11.83
CA PRO A 279 -23.12 -3.59 12.29
C PRO A 279 -23.45 -5.02 11.81
N THR A 280 -22.73 -5.56 10.82
CA THR A 280 -22.88 -6.94 10.36
C THR A 280 -22.24 -7.98 11.26
N ILE A 281 -21.22 -7.57 12.03
CA ILE A 281 -20.39 -8.47 12.84
C ILE A 281 -20.20 -7.99 14.27
N GLU A 282 -20.49 -6.73 14.58
CA GLU A 282 -20.37 -6.09 15.89
C GLU A 282 -21.73 -5.87 16.54
N THR A 283 -21.90 -6.34 17.78
CA THR A 283 -23.03 -5.98 18.65
C THR A 283 -22.56 -5.04 19.75
N THR A 284 -23.28 -3.96 20.01
CA THR A 284 -22.98 -3.01 21.10
C THR A 284 -23.97 -3.14 22.25
N GLU A 285 -23.48 -3.07 23.49
CA GLU A 285 -24.31 -3.11 24.69
C GLU A 285 -23.71 -2.24 25.81
N HIS A 286 -24.54 -1.58 26.62
CA HIS A 286 -24.03 -0.80 27.76
C HIS A 286 -23.85 -1.66 29.02
N ILE A 287 -22.73 -1.44 29.72
CA ILE A 287 -22.51 -1.91 31.09
C ILE A 287 -22.76 -0.77 32.07
N GLY A 288 -23.56 -1.05 33.09
CA GLY A 288 -23.98 -0.12 34.16
C GLY A 288 -22.87 0.32 35.12
N ARG A 289 -21.64 0.50 34.63
CA ARG A 289 -20.43 0.84 35.40
C ARG A 289 -19.59 1.87 34.64
N ASN A 290 -18.63 2.47 35.34
CA ASN A 290 -17.64 3.36 34.74
C ASN A 290 -16.46 2.55 34.15
N HIS A 291 -15.60 3.20 33.38
CA HIS A 291 -14.45 2.60 32.70
C HIS A 291 -13.52 1.76 33.60
N MET A 292 -13.38 2.13 34.87
CA MET A 292 -12.48 1.48 35.82
C MET A 292 -13.10 0.20 36.41
N ASP A 293 -14.43 0.12 36.45
CA ASP A 293 -15.19 -0.93 37.13
C ASP A 293 -15.91 -1.88 36.17
N MET A 294 -15.92 -1.59 34.87
CA MET A 294 -16.71 -2.32 33.85
C MET A 294 -16.30 -3.79 33.65
N CYS A 295 -15.11 -4.19 34.10
CA CYS A 295 -14.62 -5.57 34.02
C CYS A 295 -14.59 -6.31 35.38
N ARG A 296 -15.15 -5.72 36.45
CA ARG A 296 -15.18 -6.35 37.79
C ARG A 296 -16.51 -7.03 38.00
N PHE A 297 -16.57 -8.32 38.35
CA PHE A 297 -17.85 -9.02 38.58
C PHE A 297 -17.83 -9.79 39.89
N SER A 298 -18.97 -9.81 40.59
CA SER A 298 -19.04 -10.31 41.97
C SER A 298 -19.47 -11.78 42.08
N ARG A 299 -20.38 -12.24 41.21
CA ARG A 299 -21.00 -13.58 41.26
C ARG A 299 -21.71 -13.90 39.94
N PRO A 300 -22.06 -15.17 39.64
CA PRO A 300 -22.82 -15.53 38.45
C PRO A 300 -24.19 -14.82 38.32
N GLY A 301 -24.77 -14.41 39.46
CA GLY A 301 -26.04 -13.66 39.50
C GLY A 301 -25.90 -12.14 39.34
N ASP A 302 -24.69 -11.59 39.19
CA ASP A 302 -24.43 -10.16 38.94
C ASP A 302 -25.09 -9.76 37.61
N ILE A 303 -25.93 -8.72 37.62
CA ILE A 303 -26.75 -8.32 36.46
C ILE A 303 -25.85 -7.98 35.27
N GLU A 304 -24.73 -7.32 35.52
CA GLU A 304 -23.79 -6.95 34.45
C GLU A 304 -23.00 -8.16 33.96
N TYR A 305 -22.69 -9.13 34.82
CA TYR A 305 -22.08 -10.39 34.39
C TYR A 305 -23.03 -11.25 33.56
N LYS A 306 -24.34 -11.21 33.82
CA LYS A 306 -25.33 -11.92 32.98
C LYS A 306 -25.35 -11.41 31.55
N LYS A 307 -25.12 -10.10 31.32
CA LYS A 307 -24.95 -9.54 29.97
C LYS A 307 -23.72 -10.12 29.28
N VAL A 308 -22.60 -10.19 30.00
CA VAL A 308 -21.35 -10.80 29.52
C VAL A 308 -21.54 -12.30 29.25
N ASP A 309 -22.19 -13.05 30.14
CA ASP A 309 -22.51 -14.49 29.96
C ASP A 309 -23.37 -14.71 28.71
N ALA A 310 -24.42 -13.90 28.52
CA ALA A 310 -25.28 -13.98 27.35
C ALA A 310 -24.52 -13.65 26.05
N ALA A 311 -23.65 -12.63 26.07
CA ALA A 311 -22.80 -12.29 24.94
C ALA A 311 -21.83 -13.42 24.60
N LEU A 312 -21.15 -14.00 25.59
CA LEU A 312 -20.22 -15.13 25.39
C LEU A 312 -20.93 -16.35 24.79
N ARG A 313 -22.14 -16.67 25.26
CA ARG A 313 -22.94 -17.78 24.72
C ARG A 313 -23.34 -17.53 23.26
N ARG A 314 -23.73 -16.30 22.91
CA ARG A 314 -24.03 -15.94 21.50
C ARG A 314 -22.79 -16.03 20.61
N MET A 315 -21.64 -15.55 21.08
CA MET A 315 -20.39 -15.57 20.32
C MET A 315 -19.86 -16.98 20.08
N THR A 316 -20.20 -17.95 20.93
CA THR A 316 -19.70 -19.33 20.86
C THR A 316 -20.69 -20.32 20.26
N ALA A 317 -21.95 -19.93 20.03
CA ALA A 317 -23.03 -20.82 19.58
C ALA A 317 -22.83 -21.45 18.18
N ASN A 318 -22.04 -20.82 17.31
CA ASN A 318 -21.85 -21.25 15.90
C ASN A 318 -20.40 -21.69 15.60
N LEU A 319 -19.58 -21.95 16.61
CA LEU A 319 -18.22 -22.43 16.38
C LEU A 319 -18.28 -23.85 15.78
N PRO A 320 -17.67 -24.09 14.61
CA PRO A 320 -17.74 -25.40 13.96
C PRO A 320 -17.08 -26.47 14.84
N GLU A 321 -17.76 -27.59 15.02
CA GLU A 321 -17.13 -28.83 15.49
C GLU A 321 -16.21 -29.33 14.37
N SER A 322 -14.93 -28.95 14.41
CA SER A 322 -13.81 -29.49 13.63
C SER A 322 -14.02 -29.67 12.11
N GLY A 323 -13.35 -28.81 11.32
CA GLY A 323 -12.84 -29.14 9.97
C GLY A 323 -13.81 -28.97 8.79
N GLY A 324 -13.70 -27.84 8.07
CA GLY A 324 -14.33 -27.65 6.76
C GLY A 324 -13.73 -26.47 6.00
N SER A 325 -12.97 -26.75 4.95
CA SER A 325 -12.29 -25.78 4.08
C SER A 325 -13.25 -24.98 3.20
N ILE A 326 -13.07 -23.64 3.15
CA ILE A 326 -13.80 -22.72 2.25
C ILE A 326 -13.23 -22.82 0.81
N PRO A 327 -14.04 -22.72 -0.27
CA PRO A 327 -13.57 -22.93 -1.65
C PRO A 327 -12.75 -21.75 -2.19
N LYS A 328 -11.64 -22.03 -2.89
CA LYS A 328 -10.81 -21.05 -3.60
C LYS A 328 -11.43 -20.69 -4.96
N SER A 329 -11.64 -19.41 -5.23
CA SER A 329 -11.88 -18.90 -6.59
C SER A 329 -10.58 -18.94 -7.40
N SER A 330 -10.53 -19.67 -8.51
CA SER A 330 -9.34 -19.78 -9.36
C SER A 330 -9.42 -18.83 -10.57
N PHE A 331 -8.36 -18.07 -10.85
CA PHE A 331 -8.27 -17.25 -12.07
C PHE A 331 -8.13 -18.11 -13.34
N THR A 332 -8.56 -17.59 -14.49
CA THR A 332 -8.32 -18.26 -15.78
C THR A 332 -6.86 -18.14 -16.20
N SER A 333 -6.39 -19.03 -17.09
CA SER A 333 -5.02 -18.97 -17.61
C SER A 333 -4.69 -17.65 -18.33
N GLU A 334 -5.68 -17.05 -19.01
CA GLU A 334 -5.54 -15.75 -19.68
C GLU A 334 -5.38 -14.60 -18.68
N GLN A 335 -6.16 -14.62 -17.58
CA GLN A 335 -6.03 -13.65 -16.49
C GLN A 335 -4.67 -13.75 -15.81
N ARG A 336 -4.20 -14.97 -15.50
CA ARG A 336 -2.86 -15.18 -14.93
C ARG A 336 -1.75 -14.70 -15.86
N GLN A 337 -1.91 -14.86 -17.17
CA GLN A 337 -0.98 -14.34 -18.16
C GLN A 337 -0.95 -12.81 -18.16
N GLN A 338 -2.11 -12.14 -18.15
CA GLN A 338 -2.19 -10.68 -18.07
C GLN A 338 -1.58 -10.11 -16.79
N LEU A 339 -1.82 -10.74 -15.63
CA LEU A 339 -1.19 -10.34 -14.37
C LEU A 339 0.32 -10.50 -14.43
N ARG A 340 0.81 -11.61 -14.99
CA ARG A 340 2.24 -11.84 -15.21
C ARG A 340 2.87 -10.78 -16.11
N ASP A 341 2.21 -10.45 -17.23
CA ASP A 341 2.71 -9.44 -18.18
C ASP A 341 2.72 -8.04 -17.55
N SER A 342 1.74 -7.74 -16.68
CA SER A 342 1.68 -6.48 -15.95
C SER A 342 2.84 -6.28 -14.96
N LEU A 343 3.55 -7.34 -14.53
CA LEU A 343 4.74 -7.20 -13.69
C LEU A 343 5.92 -6.60 -14.49
N GLY A 344 5.95 -6.79 -15.82
CA GLY A 344 6.98 -6.25 -16.69
C GLY A 344 6.96 -4.71 -16.77
N PHE A 345 8.12 -4.14 -17.12
CA PHE A 345 8.28 -2.72 -17.44
C PHE A 345 9.48 -2.53 -18.38
N ASP A 346 9.55 -1.38 -19.04
CA ASP A 346 10.63 -1.07 -19.99
C ASP A 346 11.99 -1.01 -19.28
N GLN A 347 13.06 -1.40 -19.99
CA GLN A 347 14.44 -1.37 -19.48
C GLN A 347 14.71 -2.22 -18.21
N ILE A 348 13.84 -3.19 -17.86
CA ILE A 348 13.97 -4.06 -16.68
C ILE A 348 15.34 -4.75 -16.49
N ASP A 349 16.08 -4.99 -17.58
CA ASP A 349 17.41 -5.61 -17.60
C ASP A 349 18.56 -4.66 -18.01
N ALA A 350 18.26 -3.38 -18.27
CA ALA A 350 19.17 -2.45 -18.95
C ALA A 350 20.48 -2.26 -18.19
N ARG A 351 20.41 -2.11 -16.86
CA ARG A 351 21.59 -1.94 -16.00
C ARG A 351 22.52 -3.14 -16.06
N HIS A 352 21.97 -4.35 -15.94
CA HIS A 352 22.72 -5.60 -16.05
C HIS A 352 23.41 -5.73 -17.43
N MET A 353 22.72 -5.36 -18.51
CA MET A 353 23.29 -5.37 -19.86
C MET A 353 24.41 -4.33 -20.05
N ALA A 354 24.30 -3.17 -19.41
CA ALA A 354 25.29 -2.09 -19.50
C ALA A 354 26.61 -2.40 -18.74
N ILE A 355 26.56 -3.16 -17.64
CA ILE A 355 27.77 -3.49 -16.87
C ILE A 355 28.75 -4.30 -17.74
N LYS A 356 30.01 -3.86 -17.86
CA LYS A 356 31.03 -4.58 -18.62
C LYS A 356 31.37 -5.93 -17.95
N SER A 357 31.60 -6.95 -18.75
CA SER A 357 32.05 -8.25 -18.26
C SER A 357 33.43 -8.15 -17.60
N ALA A 358 33.67 -8.96 -16.56
CA ALA A 358 34.98 -9.05 -15.93
C ALA A 358 36.07 -9.43 -16.95
N HIS A 359 37.26 -8.84 -16.79
CA HIS A 359 38.41 -9.17 -17.62
C HIS A 359 38.80 -10.65 -17.45
N ALA A 360 39.40 -11.28 -18.47
CA ALA A 360 39.53 -12.74 -18.56
C ALA A 360 40.27 -13.41 -17.36
N LYS A 361 41.07 -12.64 -16.61
CA LYS A 361 41.82 -13.10 -15.44
C LYS A 361 41.31 -12.54 -14.09
N THR A 362 40.27 -11.71 -14.08
CA THR A 362 39.77 -11.05 -12.86
C THR A 362 38.57 -11.77 -12.26
N CYS A 363 38.24 -11.48 -11.00
CA CYS A 363 37.11 -11.97 -10.19
C CYS A 363 37.14 -13.48 -9.87
N LYS A 364 38.07 -14.25 -10.43
CA LYS A 364 38.16 -15.72 -10.27
C LYS A 364 38.41 -16.15 -8.83
N TRP A 365 39.03 -15.29 -8.02
CA TRP A 365 39.34 -15.56 -6.62
C TRP A 365 38.10 -15.73 -5.74
N LEU A 366 36.95 -15.16 -6.12
CA LEU A 366 35.69 -15.31 -5.39
C LEU A 366 35.31 -16.78 -5.20
N LYS A 367 35.65 -17.64 -6.16
CA LYS A 367 35.39 -19.09 -6.11
C LYS A 367 36.12 -19.82 -5.00
N ASN A 368 37.17 -19.22 -4.46
CA ASN A 368 38.02 -19.83 -3.44
C ASN A 368 37.88 -19.10 -2.10
N LYS A 369 36.88 -18.22 -1.95
CA LYS A 369 36.65 -17.48 -0.71
C LYS A 369 35.73 -18.24 0.21
N ASP A 370 36.12 -18.33 1.48
CA ASP A 370 35.41 -19.08 2.49
C ASP A 370 33.98 -18.56 2.64
N GLU A 371 33.77 -17.25 2.68
CA GLU A 371 32.42 -16.66 2.81
C GLU A 371 31.51 -17.01 1.62
N TYR A 372 32.07 -17.08 0.40
CA TYR A 372 31.30 -17.43 -0.80
C TYR A 372 31.03 -18.94 -0.89
N LEU A 373 32.00 -19.77 -0.50
CA LEU A 373 31.85 -21.23 -0.45
C LEU A 373 30.90 -21.66 0.66
N ASP A 374 30.96 -21.00 1.81
CA ASP A 374 30.09 -21.22 2.95
C ASP A 374 28.66 -20.85 2.61
N TRP A 375 28.46 -19.69 1.97
CA TRP A 375 27.15 -19.25 1.49
C TRP A 375 26.48 -20.26 0.55
N LEU A 376 27.25 -20.88 -0.34
CA LEU A 376 26.76 -21.90 -1.26
C LEU A 376 26.52 -23.26 -0.59
N SER A 377 27.08 -23.50 0.61
CA SER A 377 27.05 -24.80 1.25
C SER A 377 25.71 -25.06 1.97
N PRO A 378 24.95 -26.10 1.59
CA PRO A 378 23.70 -26.43 2.27
C PRO A 378 23.89 -26.75 3.76
N SER A 379 25.07 -27.23 4.17
CA SER A 379 25.35 -27.57 5.57
C SER A 379 25.55 -26.35 6.47
N LYS A 380 25.90 -25.21 5.88
CA LYS A 380 26.12 -23.93 6.59
C LYS A 380 24.92 -23.00 6.47
N PHE A 381 23.91 -23.36 5.67
CA PHE A 381 22.69 -22.60 5.50
C PHE A 381 22.03 -22.15 6.82
N PRO A 382 21.95 -22.99 7.89
CA PRO A 382 21.36 -22.56 9.16
C PRO A 382 22.13 -21.43 9.87
N ASP A 383 23.40 -21.22 9.54
CA ASP A 383 24.23 -20.21 10.21
C ASP A 383 24.01 -18.80 9.62
N HIS A 384 23.74 -18.73 8.31
CA HIS A 384 23.65 -17.47 7.57
C HIS A 384 22.29 -17.24 6.89
N HIS A 385 21.35 -18.18 7.03
CA HIS A 385 19.98 -18.11 6.49
C HIS A 385 19.93 -17.75 4.99
N GLY A 386 20.89 -18.26 4.22
CA GLY A 386 20.99 -17.97 2.78
C GLY A 386 21.46 -16.56 2.41
N PHE A 387 21.88 -15.71 3.36
CA PHE A 387 22.23 -14.31 3.09
C PHE A 387 23.75 -14.09 2.92
N LEU A 388 24.15 -13.43 1.83
CA LEU A 388 25.51 -12.92 1.61
C LEU A 388 25.47 -11.44 1.21
N TRP A 389 26.25 -10.60 1.87
CA TRP A 389 26.37 -9.17 1.56
C TRP A 389 27.79 -8.79 1.15
N ILE A 390 27.96 -8.44 -0.13
CA ILE A 390 29.21 -7.90 -0.67
C ILE A 390 29.25 -6.37 -0.51
N LYS A 391 30.20 -5.87 0.27
CA LYS A 391 30.37 -4.44 0.57
C LYS A 391 31.68 -3.90 0.01
N GLY A 392 31.71 -2.61 -0.29
CA GLY A 392 32.96 -1.93 -0.63
C GLY A 392 32.80 -0.48 -1.07
N LYS A 393 33.93 0.24 -1.06
CA LYS A 393 34.06 1.63 -1.49
C LYS A 393 33.48 1.90 -2.90
N PRO A 394 33.17 3.17 -3.22
CA PRO A 394 32.77 3.57 -4.57
C PRO A 394 33.83 3.18 -5.60
N GLY A 395 33.42 2.58 -6.72
CA GLY A 395 34.33 2.23 -7.83
C GLY A 395 35.23 1.02 -7.61
N THR A 396 35.01 0.21 -6.56
CA THR A 396 35.81 -1.02 -6.31
C THR A 396 35.48 -2.19 -7.24
N GLY A 397 34.42 -2.12 -8.05
CA GLY A 397 34.05 -3.18 -9.00
C GLY A 397 32.99 -4.18 -8.51
N LYS A 398 32.19 -3.81 -7.49
CA LYS A 398 31.09 -4.64 -6.95
C LYS A 398 30.14 -5.17 -8.02
N SER A 399 29.59 -4.31 -8.87
CA SER A 399 28.67 -4.71 -9.95
C SER A 399 29.31 -5.64 -10.97
N THR A 400 30.61 -5.47 -11.25
CA THR A 400 31.39 -6.37 -12.12
C THR A 400 31.57 -7.74 -11.47
N LEU A 401 31.89 -7.76 -10.17
CA LEU A 401 31.99 -8.99 -9.38
C LEU A 401 30.63 -9.69 -9.28
N MET A 402 29.53 -8.94 -9.12
CA MET A 402 28.18 -9.48 -9.10
C MET A 402 27.78 -10.07 -10.45
N LYS A 403 28.09 -9.38 -11.56
CA LYS A 403 27.87 -9.93 -12.90
C LYS A 403 28.69 -11.19 -13.15
N PHE A 404 29.92 -11.25 -12.63
CA PHE A 404 30.75 -12.46 -12.67
C PHE A 404 30.11 -13.61 -11.87
N ALA A 405 29.69 -13.36 -10.63
CA ALA A 405 29.01 -14.34 -9.77
C ALA A 405 27.73 -14.87 -10.41
N LEU A 406 26.88 -13.98 -10.96
CA LEU A 406 25.67 -14.33 -11.70
C LEU A 406 25.97 -15.19 -12.93
N THR A 407 26.98 -14.80 -13.73
CA THR A 407 27.39 -15.55 -14.93
C THR A 407 27.91 -16.94 -14.56
N GLN A 408 28.64 -17.04 -13.45
CA GLN A 408 29.14 -18.31 -12.94
C GLN A 408 27.99 -19.18 -12.44
N ALA A 409 27.06 -18.63 -11.65
CA ALA A 409 25.87 -19.34 -11.18
C ALA A 409 25.08 -19.92 -12.37
N ARG A 410 24.84 -19.12 -13.42
CA ARG A 410 24.14 -19.57 -14.65
C ARG A 410 24.85 -20.71 -15.38
N ARG A 411 26.17 -20.90 -15.17
CA ARG A 411 26.94 -21.99 -15.78
C ARG A 411 27.02 -23.24 -14.91
N SER A 412 27.20 -23.08 -13.60
CA SER A 412 27.45 -24.19 -12.67
C SER A 412 26.22 -24.67 -11.92
N MET A 413 25.22 -23.82 -11.68
CA MET A 413 24.02 -24.15 -10.90
C MET A 413 22.85 -24.45 -11.85
N LYS A 414 22.95 -25.53 -12.64
CA LYS A 414 21.94 -25.87 -13.65
C LYS A 414 20.57 -26.23 -13.08
N ASP A 415 20.56 -26.74 -11.84
CA ASP A 415 19.35 -27.16 -11.13
C ASP A 415 18.73 -26.04 -10.27
N TRP A 416 19.30 -24.83 -10.32
CA TRP A 416 18.84 -23.67 -9.58
C TRP A 416 18.11 -22.68 -10.49
N VAL A 417 17.05 -22.08 -9.97
CA VAL A 417 16.42 -20.89 -10.56
C VAL A 417 17.20 -19.68 -10.13
N ILE A 418 17.71 -18.94 -11.12
CA ILE A 418 18.62 -17.82 -10.90
C ILE A 418 17.90 -16.53 -11.24
N LEU A 419 17.64 -15.73 -10.20
CA LEU A 419 16.99 -14.43 -10.29
C LEU A 419 18.03 -13.32 -10.18
N SER A 420 17.81 -12.21 -10.88
CA SER A 420 18.70 -11.05 -10.74
C SER A 420 18.00 -9.71 -10.94
N PHE A 421 18.38 -8.71 -10.15
CA PHE A 421 17.98 -7.32 -10.37
C PHE A 421 19.15 -6.39 -10.05
N PHE A 422 19.34 -5.35 -10.87
CA PHE A 422 20.42 -4.39 -10.72
C PHE A 422 19.81 -2.99 -10.67
N PHE A 423 19.86 -2.34 -9.51
CA PHE A 423 19.34 -0.98 -9.37
C PHE A 423 20.07 -0.01 -10.30
N ASN A 424 19.31 0.93 -10.85
CA ASN A 424 19.80 1.95 -11.76
C ASN A 424 19.33 3.33 -11.31
N ALA A 425 20.13 4.03 -10.51
CA ALA A 425 19.87 5.40 -10.07
C ALA A 425 19.54 6.37 -11.23
N ARG A 426 19.96 6.02 -12.45
CA ARG A 426 19.80 6.81 -13.68
C ARG A 426 18.67 6.34 -14.61
N GLY A 427 17.99 5.25 -14.26
CA GLY A 427 16.87 4.70 -15.03
C GLY A 427 15.56 5.47 -14.84
N GLU A 428 14.45 4.89 -15.28
CA GLU A 428 13.11 5.36 -14.95
C GLU A 428 12.71 4.99 -13.50
N ASN A 429 11.55 5.46 -13.02
CA ASN A 429 11.15 5.33 -11.62
C ASN A 429 11.17 3.87 -11.09
N LEU A 430 10.79 2.88 -11.91
CA LEU A 430 10.79 1.47 -11.49
C LEU A 430 12.19 0.86 -11.40
N GLU A 431 13.19 1.39 -12.12
CA GLU A 431 14.56 0.88 -12.04
C GLU A 431 15.29 1.34 -10.75
N LYS A 432 14.71 2.30 -10.01
CA LYS A 432 15.27 2.89 -8.78
C LYS A 432 14.60 2.41 -7.50
N THR A 433 13.47 1.73 -7.60
CA THR A 433 12.59 1.44 -6.45
C THR A 433 12.50 -0.05 -6.18
N THR A 434 12.28 -0.40 -4.91
CA THR A 434 12.07 -1.79 -4.50
C THR A 434 10.83 -2.41 -5.17
N ALA A 435 9.82 -1.59 -5.51
CA ALA A 435 8.66 -2.03 -6.29
C ALA A 435 9.06 -2.64 -7.65
N GLY A 436 9.94 -1.98 -8.41
CA GLY A 436 10.41 -2.53 -9.68
C GLY A 436 11.29 -3.77 -9.50
N MET A 437 12.09 -3.82 -8.44
CA MET A 437 12.84 -5.02 -8.06
C MET A 437 11.91 -6.22 -7.81
N TYR A 438 10.93 -6.09 -6.92
CA TYR A 438 10.02 -7.21 -6.60
C TYR A 438 9.23 -7.67 -7.82
N ARG A 439 8.77 -6.73 -8.66
CA ARG A 439 8.12 -7.05 -9.95
C ARG A 439 9.02 -7.88 -10.85
N SER A 440 10.28 -7.49 -11.00
CA SER A 440 11.26 -8.21 -11.83
C SER A 440 11.57 -9.60 -11.30
N LEU A 441 11.84 -9.71 -9.99
CA LEU A 441 12.17 -10.99 -9.35
C LEU A 441 10.98 -11.97 -9.42
N LEU A 442 9.76 -11.50 -9.15
CA LEU A 442 8.54 -12.28 -9.33
C LEU A 442 8.36 -12.74 -10.77
N LEU A 443 8.50 -11.84 -11.74
CA LEU A 443 8.34 -12.17 -13.15
C LEU A 443 9.33 -13.24 -13.60
N GLN A 444 10.60 -13.14 -13.18
CA GLN A 444 11.65 -14.13 -13.48
C GLN A 444 11.33 -15.49 -12.82
N LEU A 445 10.87 -15.47 -11.57
CA LEU A 445 10.53 -16.69 -10.84
C LEU A 445 9.32 -17.41 -11.46
N LEU A 446 8.25 -16.67 -11.76
CA LEU A 446 7.04 -17.17 -12.41
C LEU A 446 7.28 -17.70 -13.82
N LYS A 447 8.24 -17.13 -14.56
CA LYS A 447 8.65 -17.63 -15.88
C LYS A 447 9.48 -18.91 -15.79
N SER A 448 10.23 -19.09 -14.70
CA SER A 448 11.16 -20.21 -14.54
C SER A 448 10.48 -21.49 -14.03
N ILE A 449 9.39 -21.36 -13.25
CA ILE A 449 8.70 -22.49 -12.63
C ILE A 449 7.26 -22.57 -13.17
N PRO A 450 6.93 -23.55 -14.02
CA PRO A 450 5.56 -23.75 -14.52
C PRO A 450 4.56 -24.02 -13.39
N GLY A 451 3.36 -23.43 -13.46
CA GLY A 451 2.29 -23.61 -12.46
C GLY A 451 2.42 -22.75 -11.21
N LEU A 452 3.54 -22.03 -11.04
CA LEU A 452 3.73 -21.11 -9.91
C LEU A 452 2.83 -19.87 -10.00
N ASP A 453 2.26 -19.58 -11.16
CA ASP A 453 1.26 -18.54 -11.34
C ASP A 453 -0.07 -18.80 -10.63
N ALA A 454 -0.29 -20.02 -10.11
CA ALA A 454 -1.38 -20.30 -9.17
C ALA A 454 -1.33 -19.42 -7.92
N ILE A 455 -0.18 -18.84 -7.56
CA ILE A 455 -0.09 -17.88 -6.45
C ILE A 455 -0.98 -16.65 -6.68
N PHE A 456 -1.30 -16.31 -7.94
CA PHE A 456 -2.23 -15.22 -8.23
C PHE A 456 -3.62 -15.51 -7.72
N ASP A 457 -4.04 -16.77 -7.53
CA ASP A 457 -5.35 -17.12 -6.96
C ASP A 457 -5.50 -16.66 -5.50
N SER A 458 -4.40 -16.27 -4.85
CA SER A 458 -4.43 -15.60 -3.55
C SER A 458 -4.79 -14.11 -3.63
N LEU A 459 -4.75 -13.51 -4.83
CA LEU A 459 -5.18 -12.13 -5.06
C LEU A 459 -6.70 -12.09 -5.08
N ARG A 460 -7.30 -11.40 -4.12
CA ARG A 460 -8.75 -11.18 -4.10
C ARG A 460 -9.09 -9.95 -4.93
N LEU A 461 -9.04 -10.09 -6.27
CA LEU A 461 -9.42 -9.03 -7.20
C LEU A 461 -10.94 -9.00 -7.34
N THR A 462 -11.58 -7.95 -6.82
CA THR A 462 -13.04 -7.75 -6.92
C THR A 462 -13.47 -7.14 -8.25
N VAL A 463 -12.56 -6.45 -8.96
CA VAL A 463 -12.80 -5.82 -10.28
C VAL A 463 -11.54 -5.94 -11.15
N TRP A 464 -11.70 -6.34 -12.42
CA TRP A 464 -10.60 -6.37 -13.39
C TRP A 464 -10.37 -4.99 -14.01
N PRO A 465 -9.13 -4.46 -14.10
CA PRO A 465 -8.87 -3.15 -14.68
C PRO A 465 -9.29 -3.07 -16.16
N GLN A 466 -10.15 -2.11 -16.52
CA GLN A 466 -10.64 -1.93 -17.91
C GLN A 466 -9.55 -1.46 -18.88
N ASP A 467 -8.53 -0.75 -18.39
CA ASP A 467 -7.41 -0.22 -19.20
C ASP A 467 -6.23 -1.20 -19.33
N GLY A 468 -6.35 -2.41 -18.80
CA GLY A 468 -5.32 -3.46 -18.88
C GLY A 468 -4.06 -3.21 -18.04
N GLN A 469 -3.95 -2.10 -17.32
CA GLN A 469 -2.81 -1.79 -16.46
C GLN A 469 -3.16 -2.02 -14.98
N MET A 470 -2.60 -3.09 -14.41
CA MET A 470 -2.66 -3.40 -12.99
C MET A 470 -1.71 -2.49 -12.19
N GLN A 471 -2.20 -1.84 -11.14
CA GLN A 471 -1.36 -1.12 -10.19
C GLN A 471 -0.93 -2.05 -9.06
N TRP A 472 0.38 -2.20 -8.87
CA TRP A 472 0.98 -3.07 -7.85
C TRP A 472 1.48 -2.25 -6.65
N SER A 473 1.01 -2.57 -5.44
CA SER A 473 1.65 -2.08 -4.20
C SER A 473 2.85 -2.94 -3.83
N VAL A 474 3.80 -2.37 -3.08
CA VAL A 474 5.00 -3.10 -2.63
C VAL A 474 4.62 -4.27 -1.73
N GLU A 475 3.62 -4.08 -0.87
CA GLU A 475 3.12 -5.10 0.05
C GLU A 475 2.51 -6.28 -0.70
N SER A 476 1.72 -6.00 -1.75
CA SER A 476 1.13 -7.05 -2.59
C SER A 476 2.20 -7.87 -3.32
N LEU A 477 3.28 -7.21 -3.75
CA LEU A 477 4.41 -7.87 -4.42
C LEU A 477 5.23 -8.71 -3.44
N LYS A 478 5.48 -8.21 -2.22
CA LYS A 478 6.13 -8.98 -1.14
C LYS A 478 5.33 -10.23 -0.79
N ASP A 479 4.02 -10.08 -0.62
CA ASP A 479 3.10 -11.17 -0.33
C ASP A 479 3.14 -12.26 -1.40
N LEU A 480 3.07 -11.86 -2.68
CA LEU A 480 3.20 -12.79 -3.79
C LEU A 480 4.58 -13.46 -3.83
N PHE A 481 5.65 -12.72 -3.57
CA PHE A 481 7.01 -13.27 -3.58
C PHE A 481 7.19 -14.31 -2.47
N GLN A 482 6.64 -14.03 -1.29
CA GLN A 482 6.60 -14.97 -0.18
C GLN A 482 5.79 -16.23 -0.49
N LEU A 483 4.60 -16.08 -1.08
CA LEU A 483 3.79 -17.21 -1.54
C LEU A 483 4.51 -18.04 -2.63
N ALA A 484 5.21 -17.36 -3.54
CA ALA A 484 6.00 -18.00 -4.57
C ALA A 484 7.13 -18.85 -3.96
N LEU A 485 7.87 -18.29 -2.99
CA LEU A 485 8.96 -19.00 -2.31
C LEU A 485 8.47 -20.25 -1.56
N GLN A 486 7.29 -20.19 -0.98
CA GLN A 486 6.69 -21.34 -0.30
C GLN A 486 6.11 -22.40 -1.23
N SER A 487 5.79 -22.01 -2.45
CA SER A 487 5.26 -22.90 -3.47
C SER A 487 6.35 -23.46 -4.40
N LEU A 488 7.64 -23.29 -4.05
CA LEU A 488 8.79 -23.78 -4.84
C LEU A 488 8.92 -25.30 -4.90
N GLY A 489 8.37 -26.02 -3.90
CA GLY A 489 8.56 -27.46 -3.76
C GLY A 489 10.03 -27.81 -3.56
N GLN A 490 10.61 -28.60 -4.48
CA GLN A 490 12.03 -28.97 -4.46
C GLN A 490 12.94 -28.01 -5.24
N SER A 491 12.38 -26.95 -5.82
CA SER A 491 13.15 -25.99 -6.63
C SER A 491 14.08 -25.17 -5.74
N GLN A 492 15.33 -25.00 -6.17
CA GLN A 492 16.33 -24.22 -5.47
C GLN A 492 16.42 -22.84 -6.13
N VAL A 493 16.43 -21.77 -5.34
CA VAL A 493 16.40 -20.40 -5.86
C VAL A 493 17.58 -19.60 -5.33
N VAL A 494 18.29 -18.92 -6.23
CA VAL A 494 19.31 -17.93 -5.87
C VAL A 494 18.97 -16.57 -6.47
N CYS A 495 19.07 -15.53 -5.66
CA CYS A 495 18.75 -14.15 -6.03
C CYS A 495 20.00 -13.27 -5.92
N PHE A 496 20.29 -12.53 -6.99
CA PHE A 496 21.37 -11.56 -7.03
C PHE A 496 20.79 -10.14 -7.15
N VAL A 497 20.98 -9.32 -6.12
CA VAL A 497 20.53 -7.91 -6.13
C VAL A 497 21.73 -6.99 -5.96
N ASP A 498 21.98 -6.16 -6.97
CA ASP A 498 23.15 -5.29 -7.03
C ASP A 498 22.79 -3.82 -6.84
N ALA A 499 23.74 -3.06 -6.28
CA ALA A 499 23.70 -1.60 -6.16
C ALA A 499 22.57 -1.07 -5.26
N LEU A 500 22.39 -1.65 -4.08
CA LEU A 500 21.40 -1.18 -3.10
C LEU A 500 21.59 0.29 -2.69
N ASP A 501 22.84 0.79 -2.76
CA ASP A 501 23.16 2.19 -2.53
C ASP A 501 22.58 3.17 -3.56
N GLU A 502 21.97 2.66 -4.64
CA GLU A 502 21.25 3.43 -5.64
C GLU A 502 19.73 3.57 -5.35
N CYS A 503 19.24 3.00 -4.23
CA CYS A 503 17.85 3.06 -3.77
C CYS A 503 17.72 3.90 -2.48
N ASP A 504 16.51 4.39 -2.20
CA ASP A 504 16.21 5.17 -0.99
C ASP A 504 16.50 4.37 0.29
N GLU A 505 17.11 5.00 1.30
CA GLU A 505 17.60 4.29 2.49
C GLU A 505 16.47 3.60 3.27
N ASP A 506 15.30 4.22 3.38
CA ASP A 506 14.17 3.63 4.09
C ASP A 506 13.60 2.43 3.31
N GLN A 507 13.59 2.50 1.97
CA GLN A 507 13.23 1.36 1.13
C GLN A 507 14.24 0.20 1.25
N VAL A 508 15.54 0.50 1.31
CA VAL A 508 16.59 -0.53 1.49
C VAL A 508 16.44 -1.22 2.85
N ARG A 509 16.19 -0.46 3.92
CA ARG A 509 16.00 -1.02 5.28
C ARG A 509 14.80 -1.97 5.32
N ASP A 510 13.68 -1.55 4.76
CA ASP A 510 12.47 -2.36 4.64
C ASP A 510 12.69 -3.61 3.77
N MET A 511 13.46 -3.49 2.69
CA MET A 511 13.81 -4.60 1.81
C MET A 511 14.74 -5.62 2.48
N VAL A 512 15.80 -5.16 3.17
CA VAL A 512 16.72 -6.05 3.91
C VAL A 512 15.95 -6.83 4.97
N SER A 513 15.09 -6.15 5.75
CA SER A 513 14.24 -6.80 6.74
C SER A 513 13.33 -7.88 6.13
N PHE A 514 12.80 -7.63 4.93
CA PHE A 514 11.98 -8.61 4.22
C PHE A 514 12.78 -9.85 3.78
N PHE A 515 13.98 -9.68 3.23
CA PHE A 515 14.81 -10.83 2.81
C PHE A 515 15.41 -11.60 3.99
N GLU A 516 15.74 -10.96 5.11
CA GLU A 516 16.10 -11.66 6.35
C GLU A 516 14.97 -12.58 6.83
N HIS A 517 13.74 -12.05 6.84
CA HIS A 517 12.55 -12.84 7.13
C HIS A 517 12.37 -14.01 6.16
N MET A 518 12.57 -13.79 4.85
CA MET A 518 12.49 -14.87 3.86
C MET A 518 13.57 -15.94 4.06
N GLY A 519 14.77 -15.57 4.53
CA GLY A 519 15.83 -16.50 4.88
C GLY A 519 15.47 -17.38 6.08
N GLU A 520 14.92 -16.77 7.14
CA GLU A 520 14.40 -17.49 8.32
C GLU A 520 13.28 -18.47 7.93
N LEU A 521 12.37 -18.00 7.07
CA LEU A 521 11.27 -18.77 6.51
C LEU A 521 11.76 -20.02 5.75
N ALA A 522 12.77 -19.81 4.90
CA ALA A 522 13.36 -20.83 4.08
C ALA A 522 14.08 -21.87 4.94
N ASN A 523 14.80 -21.43 5.98
CA ASN A 523 15.42 -22.32 6.95
C ASN A 523 14.37 -23.17 7.70
N ALA A 524 13.30 -22.54 8.20
CA ALA A 524 12.22 -23.22 8.91
C ALA A 524 11.45 -24.22 8.04
N SER A 525 11.32 -23.92 6.74
CA SER A 525 10.60 -24.76 5.78
C SER A 525 11.51 -25.71 4.98
N ASN A 526 12.81 -25.75 5.29
CA ASN A 526 13.85 -26.48 4.56
C ASN A 526 13.86 -26.20 3.03
N ILE A 527 13.62 -24.95 2.66
CA ILE A 527 13.65 -24.44 1.29
C ILE A 527 15.06 -23.90 1.01
N GLN A 528 15.66 -24.27 -0.12
CA GLN A 528 16.96 -23.74 -0.54
C GLN A 528 16.78 -22.40 -1.25
N PHE A 529 16.79 -21.31 -0.46
CA PHE A 529 16.69 -19.94 -0.95
C PHE A 529 17.92 -19.14 -0.53
N GLN A 530 18.71 -18.70 -1.50
CA GLN A 530 19.93 -17.91 -1.27
C GLN A 530 19.79 -16.52 -1.88
N VAL A 531 20.28 -15.50 -1.17
CA VAL A 531 20.30 -14.12 -1.63
C VAL A 531 21.70 -13.52 -1.47
N CYS A 532 22.17 -12.85 -2.52
CA CYS A 532 23.43 -12.13 -2.54
C CYS A 532 23.20 -10.67 -2.90
N PHE A 533 23.51 -9.80 -1.96
CA PHE A 533 23.36 -8.35 -2.07
C PHE A 533 24.71 -7.67 -2.30
N SER A 534 24.69 -6.54 -3.02
CA SER A 534 25.85 -5.67 -3.16
C SER A 534 25.50 -4.22 -2.82
N SER A 535 26.37 -3.55 -2.07
CA SER A 535 26.21 -2.13 -1.75
C SER A 535 27.51 -1.44 -1.34
N ARG A 536 27.46 -0.11 -1.21
CA ARG A 536 28.43 0.63 -0.38
C ARG A 536 28.22 0.33 1.11
N HIS A 537 29.16 0.79 1.93
CA HIS A 537 29.07 0.66 3.38
C HIS A 537 27.83 1.40 3.91
N TYR A 538 26.90 0.66 4.53
CA TYR A 538 25.84 1.21 5.35
C TYR A 538 26.25 1.14 6.82
N PRO A 539 26.62 2.26 7.46
CA PRO A 539 27.06 2.23 8.85
C PRO A 539 25.94 1.92 9.85
N TYR A 540 24.67 2.04 9.45
CA TYR A 540 23.50 1.92 10.34
C TYR A 540 22.56 0.75 9.99
N ILE A 541 22.85 -0.02 8.95
CA ILE A 541 22.06 -1.21 8.57
C ILE A 541 22.91 -2.45 8.88
N THR A 542 22.48 -3.22 9.86
CA THR A 542 23.13 -4.47 10.30
C THR A 542 22.23 -5.64 10.00
N ILE A 543 22.81 -6.74 9.54
CA ILE A 543 22.11 -8.01 9.33
C ILE A 543 22.33 -8.88 10.57
N THR A 544 21.28 -9.60 10.97
CA THR A 544 21.29 -10.48 12.14
C THR A 544 21.92 -11.82 11.81
N HIS A 545 21.54 -12.41 10.66
CA HIS A 545 22.04 -13.71 10.18
C HIS A 545 22.46 -13.56 8.71
N GLY A 546 23.78 -13.58 8.44
CA GLY A 546 24.31 -13.42 7.09
C GLY A 546 25.84 -13.31 7.06
N LEU A 547 26.42 -13.63 5.91
CA LEU A 547 27.86 -13.49 5.68
C LEU A 547 28.15 -12.12 5.06
N GLU A 548 29.24 -11.48 5.46
CA GLU A 548 29.68 -10.21 4.89
C GLU A 548 31.05 -10.33 4.22
N LEU A 549 31.15 -9.91 2.96
CA LEU A 549 32.40 -9.86 2.21
C LEU A 549 32.74 -8.42 1.86
N VAL A 550 33.71 -7.84 2.57
CA VAL A 550 34.25 -6.51 2.25
C VAL A 550 35.38 -6.67 1.23
N LEU A 551 35.25 -6.04 0.06
CA LEU A 551 36.23 -6.17 -1.04
C LEU A 551 37.58 -5.51 -0.78
N GLU A 552 37.61 -4.54 0.13
CA GLU A 552 38.82 -3.77 0.45
C GLU A 552 39.83 -4.62 1.20
N GLY A 553 41.10 -4.61 0.77
CA GLY A 553 42.17 -5.39 1.40
C GLY A 553 42.11 -6.91 1.13
N GLN A 554 41.24 -7.36 0.22
CA GLN A 554 41.21 -8.75 -0.22
C GLN A 554 42.36 -9.02 -1.19
N GLU A 555 43.27 -9.93 -0.84
CA GLU A 555 44.44 -10.29 -1.68
C GLU A 555 44.04 -10.66 -3.12
N GLY A 556 42.92 -11.38 -3.27
CA GLY A 556 42.39 -11.76 -4.59
C GLY A 556 41.95 -10.54 -5.43
N HIS A 557 41.36 -9.53 -4.79
CA HIS A 557 40.94 -8.29 -5.44
C HIS A 557 42.14 -7.43 -5.85
N ASP A 558 43.15 -7.32 -4.99
CA ASP A 558 44.39 -6.61 -5.34
C ASP A 558 45.14 -7.32 -6.48
N LYS A 559 45.08 -8.66 -6.53
CA LYS A 559 45.58 -9.45 -7.66
C LYS A 559 44.79 -9.22 -8.96
N ASP A 560 43.48 -8.96 -8.88
CA ASP A 560 42.69 -8.59 -10.06
C ASP A 560 43.16 -7.25 -10.65
N ILE A 561 43.44 -6.27 -9.79
CA ILE A 561 44.02 -4.98 -10.19
C ILE A 561 45.37 -5.22 -10.88
N ALA A 562 46.25 -6.00 -10.29
CA ALA A 562 47.55 -6.33 -10.88
C ALA A 562 47.41 -7.00 -12.26
N ASN A 563 46.54 -8.01 -12.36
CA ASN A 563 46.26 -8.71 -13.61
C ASN A 563 45.72 -7.77 -14.70
N TYR A 564 44.83 -6.84 -14.34
CA TYR A 564 44.28 -5.86 -15.27
C TYR A 564 45.35 -4.90 -15.79
N VAL A 565 46.19 -4.38 -14.88
CA VAL A 565 47.30 -3.48 -15.23
C VAL A 565 48.30 -4.18 -16.15
N ASP A 566 48.64 -5.44 -15.88
CA ASP A 566 49.56 -6.21 -16.73
C ASP A 566 49.03 -6.42 -18.14
N THR A 567 47.71 -6.55 -18.31
CA THR A 567 47.09 -6.80 -19.63
C THR A 567 46.74 -5.54 -20.39
N GLU A 568 46.26 -4.50 -19.73
CA GLU A 568 45.73 -3.29 -20.38
C GLU A 568 46.76 -2.16 -20.49
N LEU A 569 47.82 -2.14 -19.68
CA LEU A 569 48.86 -1.12 -19.77
C LEU A 569 49.91 -1.48 -20.85
N LYS A 570 49.83 -0.80 -22.00
CA LYS A 570 50.55 -1.14 -23.25
C LYS A 570 51.98 -0.60 -23.33
N ILE A 571 52.69 -0.48 -22.21
CA ILE A 571 54.02 0.15 -22.13
C ILE A 571 55.21 -0.82 -22.24
N GLY A 572 54.94 -2.09 -22.60
CA GLY A 572 55.95 -3.16 -22.70
C GLY A 572 56.46 -3.69 -21.35
N HIS A 573 57.60 -4.41 -21.35
CA HIS A 573 58.16 -5.13 -20.18
C HIS A 573 59.55 -4.62 -19.75
N SER A 574 59.86 -3.36 -20.00
CA SER A 574 61.13 -2.78 -19.53
C SER A 574 61.16 -2.66 -18.00
N LYS A 575 62.34 -2.56 -17.39
CA LYS A 575 62.47 -2.30 -15.94
C LYS A 575 61.69 -1.05 -15.49
N VAL A 576 61.66 -0.02 -16.34
CA VAL A 576 60.90 1.21 -16.08
C VAL A 576 59.38 0.95 -16.14
N ALA A 577 58.94 0.08 -17.05
CA ALA A 577 57.53 -0.32 -17.13
C ALA A 577 57.08 -1.09 -15.88
N GLU A 578 57.90 -2.03 -15.40
CA GLU A 578 57.59 -2.77 -14.17
C GLU A 578 57.56 -1.87 -12.92
N ASP A 579 58.48 -0.92 -12.82
CA ASP A 579 58.45 0.11 -11.76
C ASP A 579 57.15 0.94 -11.81
N ILE A 580 56.69 1.31 -13.01
CA ILE A 580 55.43 2.06 -13.20
C ILE A 580 54.22 1.21 -12.80
N ARG A 581 54.20 -0.10 -13.13
CA ARG A 581 53.12 -1.00 -12.73
C ARG A 581 53.04 -1.14 -11.21
N ALA A 582 54.17 -1.35 -10.55
CA ALA A 582 54.23 -1.46 -9.08
C ALA A 582 53.77 -0.16 -8.39
N GLU A 583 54.21 1.00 -8.90
CA GLU A 583 53.81 2.31 -8.36
C GLU A 583 52.30 2.58 -8.58
N LEU A 584 51.75 2.18 -9.74
CA LEU A 584 50.32 2.31 -10.05
C LEU A 584 49.47 1.44 -9.13
N GLN A 585 49.85 0.16 -8.96
CA GLN A 585 49.16 -0.77 -8.07
C GLN A 585 49.15 -0.27 -6.62
N ALA A 586 50.27 0.26 -6.13
CA ALA A 586 50.36 0.84 -4.79
C ALA A 586 49.45 2.06 -4.59
N LYS A 587 49.31 2.93 -5.61
CA LYS A 587 48.44 4.12 -5.53
C LYS A 587 46.95 3.79 -5.64
N ALA A 588 46.59 2.68 -6.31
CA ALA A 588 45.20 2.32 -6.61
C ALA A 588 44.29 2.17 -5.37
N SER A 589 44.85 1.85 -4.19
CA SER A 589 44.11 1.73 -2.91
C SER A 589 42.82 0.90 -3.02
N SER A 590 42.86 -0.20 -3.77
CA SER A 590 41.75 -1.11 -4.10
C SER A 590 40.57 -0.50 -4.90
N VAL A 591 40.70 0.72 -5.43
CA VAL A 591 39.67 1.39 -6.25
C VAL A 591 39.87 1.09 -7.74
N PHE A 592 39.17 0.07 -8.23
CA PHE A 592 39.32 -0.41 -9.61
C PHE A 592 39.01 0.65 -10.69
N MET A 593 38.01 1.52 -10.47
CA MET A 593 37.68 2.62 -11.38
C MET A 593 38.85 3.60 -11.56
N TRP A 594 39.60 3.88 -10.49
CA TRP A 594 40.79 4.72 -10.56
C TRP A 594 41.84 4.08 -11.49
N VAL A 595 42.04 2.77 -11.38
CA VAL A 595 42.98 2.00 -12.21
C VAL A 595 42.60 2.07 -13.67
N VAL A 596 41.33 1.80 -14.02
CA VAL A 596 40.83 1.84 -15.41
C VAL A 596 41.11 3.22 -16.04
N LEU A 597 40.81 4.29 -15.31
CA LEU A 597 41.02 5.65 -15.79
C LEU A 597 42.50 6.01 -15.93
N VAL A 598 43.35 5.62 -14.96
CA VAL A 598 44.79 5.92 -14.99
C VAL A 598 45.51 5.11 -16.06
N VAL A 599 45.13 3.85 -16.28
CA VAL A 599 45.68 3.03 -17.37
C VAL A 599 45.36 3.67 -18.73
N ASP A 600 44.13 4.16 -18.94
CA ASP A 600 43.79 4.88 -20.17
C ASP A 600 44.62 6.17 -20.33
N ILE A 601 44.78 6.97 -19.27
CA ILE A 601 45.64 8.17 -19.29
C ILE A 601 47.08 7.81 -19.68
N LEU A 602 47.66 6.78 -19.08
CA LEU A 602 49.04 6.37 -19.36
C LEU A 602 49.20 5.78 -20.75
N ASN A 603 48.23 5.01 -21.24
CA ASN A 603 48.22 4.50 -22.61
C ASN A 603 48.19 5.64 -23.62
N ARG A 604 47.32 6.65 -23.46
CA ARG A 604 47.29 7.84 -24.34
C ARG A 604 48.61 8.61 -24.33
N GLU A 605 49.26 8.72 -23.17
CA GLU A 605 50.58 9.34 -23.06
C GLU A 605 51.69 8.53 -23.75
N TYR A 606 51.60 7.21 -23.66
CA TYR A 606 52.50 6.29 -24.35
C TYR A 606 52.30 6.34 -25.87
N ASP A 607 51.06 6.37 -26.35
CA ASP A 607 50.71 6.47 -27.77
C ASP A 607 51.21 7.79 -28.40
N ARG A 608 51.37 8.85 -27.59
CA ARG A 608 52.02 10.12 -27.96
C ARG A 608 53.55 10.04 -28.00
N GLY A 609 54.14 8.87 -27.77
CA GLY A 609 55.59 8.64 -27.74
C GLY A 609 56.30 9.15 -26.48
N ARG A 610 55.57 9.55 -25.43
CA ARG A 610 56.14 10.22 -24.23
C ARG A 610 56.55 9.27 -23.12
N ILE A 611 57.33 8.23 -23.46
CA ILE A 611 57.72 7.14 -22.55
C ILE A 611 58.43 7.65 -21.29
N HIS A 612 59.38 8.58 -21.43
CA HIS A 612 60.13 9.16 -20.30
C HIS A 612 59.26 10.00 -19.34
N ALA A 613 58.10 10.47 -19.79
CA ALA A 613 57.18 11.28 -19.00
C ALA A 613 56.16 10.42 -18.22
N LEU A 614 55.99 9.13 -18.53
CA LEU A 614 54.97 8.27 -17.92
C LEU A 614 55.08 8.19 -16.40
N ARG A 615 56.29 7.95 -15.86
CA ARG A 615 56.51 7.89 -14.40
C ARG A 615 56.34 9.25 -13.72
N LYS A 616 56.62 10.34 -14.43
CA LYS A 616 56.33 11.70 -13.94
C LYS A 616 54.81 11.92 -13.89
N ARG A 617 54.11 11.53 -14.97
CA ARG A 617 52.66 11.62 -15.08
C ARG A 617 51.94 10.83 -14.00
N LEU A 618 52.35 9.57 -13.75
CA LEU A 618 51.77 8.75 -12.68
C LEU A 618 51.93 9.38 -11.29
N ARG A 619 53.05 10.08 -11.04
CA ARG A 619 53.28 10.79 -9.78
C ARG A 619 52.39 12.02 -9.62
N GLU A 620 52.15 12.76 -10.70
CA GLU A 620 51.24 13.92 -10.72
C GLU A 620 49.77 13.54 -10.54
N ILE A 621 49.37 12.33 -10.99
CA ILE A 621 48.00 11.84 -10.85
C ILE A 621 47.63 11.67 -9.36
N PRO A 622 46.53 12.26 -8.88
CA PRO A 622 46.09 12.09 -7.48
C PRO A 622 45.73 10.64 -7.15
N ALA A 623 45.95 10.21 -5.91
CA ALA A 623 45.64 8.83 -5.47
C ALA A 623 44.14 8.62 -5.16
N SER A 624 43.41 9.67 -4.78
CA SER A 624 41.96 9.61 -4.54
C SER A 624 41.19 9.67 -5.85
N LEU A 625 40.13 8.86 -5.98
CA LEU A 625 39.22 8.91 -7.13
C LEU A 625 38.51 10.27 -7.27
N HIS A 626 38.17 10.91 -6.15
CA HIS A 626 37.53 12.24 -6.18
C HIS A 626 38.51 13.30 -6.71
N ASP A 627 39.77 13.25 -6.27
CA ASP A 627 40.79 14.17 -6.74
C ASP A 627 41.19 13.88 -8.19
N LEU A 628 41.10 12.62 -8.64
CA LEU A 628 41.29 12.25 -10.04
C LEU A 628 40.20 12.83 -10.94
N PHE A 629 38.92 12.72 -10.55
CA PHE A 629 37.83 13.34 -11.31
C PHE A 629 37.97 14.86 -11.37
N ARG A 630 38.38 15.49 -10.25
CA ARG A 630 38.74 16.91 -10.21
C ARG A 630 39.84 17.23 -11.22
N ASP A 631 40.97 16.52 -11.16
CA ASP A 631 42.08 16.70 -12.10
C ASP A 631 41.56 16.62 -13.54
N MET A 632 40.88 15.53 -13.92
CA MET A 632 40.35 15.35 -15.29
C MET A 632 39.47 16.51 -15.76
N LEU A 633 38.53 16.93 -14.92
CA LEU A 633 37.60 18.01 -15.27
C LEU A 633 38.30 19.37 -15.37
N THR A 634 39.34 19.63 -14.56
CA THR A 634 40.04 20.93 -14.50
C THR A 634 41.32 21.04 -15.33
N ARG A 635 41.91 19.93 -15.79
CA ARG A 635 43.28 19.91 -16.36
C ARG A 635 43.43 20.69 -17.66
N ASP A 636 42.46 20.52 -18.55
CA ASP A 636 42.49 21.05 -19.91
C ASP A 636 41.25 21.95 -20.06
N GLY A 637 41.46 23.26 -20.26
CA GLY A 637 40.40 24.28 -20.36
C GLY A 637 39.82 24.47 -21.77
N ARG A 638 40.25 23.65 -22.75
CA ARG A 638 39.63 23.63 -24.08
C ARG A 638 38.18 23.16 -23.93
N ASP A 639 37.28 23.90 -24.57
CA ASP A 639 35.85 23.60 -24.64
C ASP A 639 35.20 23.40 -23.26
N ARG A 640 35.65 24.19 -22.26
CA ARG A 640 35.13 24.18 -20.88
C ARG A 640 33.60 24.31 -20.84
N ASP A 641 33.03 25.15 -21.69
CA ASP A 641 31.58 25.34 -21.78
C ASP A 641 30.84 24.11 -22.30
N GLU A 642 31.43 23.42 -23.28
CA GLU A 642 30.90 22.17 -23.83
C GLU A 642 30.92 21.06 -22.78
N LEU A 643 32.02 20.94 -22.03
CA LEU A 643 32.11 20.01 -20.91
C LEU A 643 31.05 20.29 -19.85
N ILE A 644 30.94 21.53 -19.38
CA ILE A 644 29.96 21.90 -18.34
C ILE A 644 28.55 21.56 -18.82
N LEU A 645 28.20 21.96 -20.05
CA LEU A 645 26.86 21.75 -20.58
C LEU A 645 26.55 20.27 -20.81
N CYS A 646 27.51 19.48 -21.30
CA CYS A 646 27.38 18.03 -21.41
C CYS A 646 27.08 17.39 -20.04
N ILE A 647 27.84 17.76 -19.00
CA ILE A 647 27.62 17.28 -17.64
C ILE A 647 26.26 17.71 -17.09
N GLN A 648 25.83 18.95 -17.33
CA GLN A 648 24.52 19.45 -16.89
C GLN A 648 23.36 18.67 -17.53
N TRP A 649 23.45 18.39 -18.84
CA TRP A 649 22.44 17.60 -19.53
C TRP A 649 22.35 16.17 -18.98
N VAL A 650 23.48 15.52 -18.73
CA VAL A 650 23.49 14.16 -18.14
C VAL A 650 22.99 14.17 -16.69
N LEU A 651 23.16 15.27 -15.95
CA LEU A 651 22.71 15.38 -14.56
C LEU A 651 21.22 15.71 -14.39
N PHE A 652 20.71 16.65 -15.19
CA PHE A 652 19.46 17.39 -14.89
C PHE A 652 18.41 17.34 -15.99
N ALA A 653 18.65 16.61 -17.09
CA ALA A 653 17.59 16.36 -18.05
C ALA A 653 16.38 15.67 -17.38
N LYS A 654 15.16 16.09 -17.73
CA LYS A 654 13.89 15.54 -17.27
C LYS A 654 13.79 14.02 -17.44
N ARG A 655 14.48 13.51 -18.48
CA ARG A 655 14.75 12.09 -18.72
C ARG A 655 16.13 11.94 -19.36
N PRO A 656 16.77 10.76 -19.29
CA PRO A 656 18.00 10.50 -20.04
C PRO A 656 17.83 10.81 -21.55
N LEU A 657 18.81 11.50 -22.12
CA LEU A 657 18.83 11.87 -23.53
C LEU A 657 19.47 10.78 -24.39
N ARG A 658 18.97 10.62 -25.61
CA ARG A 658 19.62 9.79 -26.64
C ARG A 658 20.93 10.45 -27.12
N PRO A 659 21.87 9.71 -27.71
CA PRO A 659 23.12 10.28 -28.23
C PRO A 659 22.89 11.47 -29.16
N GLU A 660 21.99 11.33 -30.12
CA GLU A 660 21.61 12.39 -31.06
C GLU A 660 20.94 13.58 -30.35
N GLU A 661 20.09 13.33 -29.35
CA GLU A 661 19.46 14.40 -28.57
C GLU A 661 20.51 15.20 -27.79
N LEU A 662 21.44 14.52 -27.09
CA LEU A 662 22.48 15.18 -26.31
C LEU A 662 23.43 16.00 -27.18
N TYR A 663 23.81 15.47 -28.35
CA TYR A 663 24.68 16.16 -29.30
C TYR A 663 24.11 17.53 -29.68
N PHE A 664 22.87 17.56 -30.18
CA PHE A 664 22.22 18.81 -30.57
C PHE A 664 21.87 19.69 -29.37
N ALA A 665 21.60 19.11 -28.20
CA ALA A 665 21.36 19.86 -26.96
C ALA A 665 22.60 20.61 -26.48
N VAL A 666 23.80 20.02 -26.64
CA VAL A 666 25.08 20.67 -26.31
C VAL A 666 25.40 21.76 -27.34
N LEU A 667 25.32 21.45 -28.65
CA LEU A 667 25.57 22.42 -29.71
C LEU A 667 24.66 23.65 -29.61
N ALA A 668 23.38 23.46 -29.26
CA ALA A 668 22.45 24.56 -29.04
C ALA A 668 22.98 25.59 -28.02
N GLY A 669 23.75 25.16 -27.02
CA GLY A 669 24.31 26.04 -25.99
C GLY A 669 25.75 26.49 -26.24
N THR A 670 26.49 25.89 -27.17
CA THR A 670 27.92 26.18 -27.40
C THR A 670 28.25 26.74 -28.77
N ASP A 671 27.46 26.42 -29.80
CA ASP A 671 27.70 26.84 -31.18
C ASP A 671 26.46 27.55 -31.78
N PRO A 672 26.44 28.89 -31.80
CA PRO A 672 25.36 29.67 -32.40
C PRO A 672 25.16 29.51 -33.90
N GLU A 673 26.16 29.05 -34.64
CA GLU A 673 26.09 28.91 -36.11
C GLU A 673 25.76 27.47 -36.54
N SER A 674 25.68 26.53 -35.59
CA SER A 674 25.39 25.12 -35.87
C SER A 674 23.98 24.91 -36.42
N SER A 675 23.87 24.02 -37.42
CA SER A 675 22.57 23.63 -37.98
C SER A 675 21.75 22.85 -36.95
N THR A 676 20.47 23.20 -36.81
CA THR A 676 19.53 22.44 -35.97
C THR A 676 19.09 21.12 -36.61
N SER A 677 19.16 21.03 -37.94
CA SER A 677 18.79 19.84 -38.72
C SER A 677 19.92 18.81 -38.73
N TRP A 678 19.53 17.55 -38.56
CA TRP A 678 20.44 16.41 -38.58
C TRP A 678 20.60 15.86 -39.99
N ASP A 679 21.72 16.23 -40.62
CA ASP A 679 22.23 15.53 -41.80
C ASP A 679 23.00 14.27 -41.37
N ARG A 680 22.40 13.10 -41.62
CA ARG A 680 22.96 11.79 -41.25
C ARG A 680 24.11 11.34 -42.15
N GLU A 681 24.26 11.93 -43.33
CA GLU A 681 25.37 11.63 -44.24
C GLU A 681 26.65 12.33 -43.75
N LEU A 682 26.52 13.58 -43.29
CA LEU A 682 27.64 14.34 -42.73
C LEU A 682 27.95 13.96 -41.28
N THR A 683 26.91 13.82 -40.45
CA THR A 683 27.04 13.57 -39.01
C THR A 683 26.55 12.17 -38.68
N THR A 684 27.45 11.19 -38.81
CA THR A 684 27.17 9.80 -38.46
C THR A 684 27.08 9.60 -36.94
N LEU A 685 26.41 8.53 -36.50
CA LEU A 685 26.34 8.16 -35.08
C LEU A 685 27.74 7.96 -34.45
N ASP A 686 28.71 7.43 -35.20
CA ASP A 686 30.08 7.29 -34.71
C ASP A 686 30.75 8.64 -34.43
N THR A 687 30.43 9.67 -35.21
CA THR A 687 30.89 11.04 -34.98
C THR A 687 30.24 11.61 -33.72
N ILE A 688 28.94 11.37 -33.53
CA ILE A 688 28.21 11.77 -32.31
C ILE A 688 28.78 11.08 -31.07
N HIS A 689 29.07 9.78 -31.12
CA HIS A 689 29.69 9.06 -30.00
C HIS A 689 31.08 9.60 -29.67
N ARG A 690 31.89 9.92 -30.69
CA ARG A 690 33.21 10.55 -30.50
C ARG A 690 33.10 11.94 -29.88
N PHE A 691 32.13 12.74 -30.31
CA PHE A 691 31.83 14.04 -29.71
C PHE A 691 31.48 13.89 -28.23
N ILE A 692 30.48 13.08 -27.87
CA ILE A 692 30.05 12.89 -26.47
C ILE A 692 31.21 12.40 -25.59
N LEU A 693 32.05 11.50 -26.11
CA LEU A 693 33.23 11.01 -25.39
C LEU A 693 34.24 12.14 -25.14
N ASP A 694 34.47 13.01 -26.12
CA ASP A 694 35.39 14.14 -26.00
C ASP A 694 34.83 15.24 -25.08
N SER A 695 33.58 15.68 -25.31
CA SER A 695 32.88 16.69 -24.52
C SER A 695 32.80 16.32 -23.05
N SER A 696 32.57 15.04 -22.74
CA SER A 696 32.50 14.55 -21.35
C SER A 696 33.86 14.18 -20.74
N LYS A 697 34.96 14.32 -21.49
CA LYS A 697 36.30 13.84 -21.13
C LYS A 697 36.34 12.35 -20.76
N GLY A 698 35.50 11.55 -21.43
CA GLY A 698 35.35 10.12 -21.18
C GLY A 698 34.55 9.77 -19.95
N LEU A 699 33.87 10.73 -19.30
CA LEU A 699 33.04 10.48 -18.13
C LEU A 699 31.60 10.08 -18.49
N ALA A 700 31.18 10.25 -19.74
CA ALA A 700 29.90 9.76 -20.25
C ALA A 700 30.09 8.64 -21.29
N GLU A 701 29.13 7.72 -21.32
CA GLU A 701 29.04 6.62 -22.28
C GLU A 701 27.60 6.45 -22.79
N THR A 702 27.45 5.77 -23.91
CA THR A 702 26.14 5.35 -24.41
C THR A 702 25.81 3.93 -23.96
N THR A 703 24.56 3.68 -23.56
CA THR A 703 24.10 2.35 -23.19
C THR A 703 24.07 1.39 -24.39
N ASN A 704 24.33 0.10 -24.13
CA ASN A 704 24.34 -0.95 -25.16
C ASN A 704 22.92 -1.43 -25.57
N SER A 705 21.88 -0.62 -25.37
CA SER A 705 20.49 -1.00 -25.68
C SER A 705 20.24 -0.99 -27.19
N THR A 706 19.73 -2.09 -27.72
CA THR A 706 19.40 -2.21 -29.16
C THR A 706 18.11 -1.50 -29.56
N ARG A 707 17.25 -1.13 -28.60
CA ARG A 707 15.95 -0.48 -28.87
C ARG A 707 15.96 1.04 -28.64
N ALA A 708 16.66 1.52 -27.62
CA ALA A 708 16.70 2.94 -27.27
C ALA A 708 17.96 3.25 -26.46
N PRO A 709 19.11 3.48 -27.12
CA PRO A 709 20.35 3.86 -26.44
C PRO A 709 20.21 5.26 -25.82
N VAL A 710 20.74 5.44 -24.62
CA VAL A 710 20.76 6.73 -23.89
C VAL A 710 22.16 7.02 -23.39
N VAL A 711 22.46 8.30 -23.14
CA VAL A 711 23.74 8.74 -22.59
C VAL A 711 23.67 8.78 -21.07
N GLN A 712 24.72 8.28 -20.43
CA GLN A 712 24.84 8.22 -18.98
C GLN A 712 26.30 8.39 -18.55
N PHE A 713 26.56 8.62 -17.26
CA PHE A 713 27.94 8.57 -16.76
C PHE A 713 28.54 7.15 -16.86
N ILE A 714 29.86 7.05 -17.02
CA ILE A 714 30.56 5.75 -16.98
C ILE A 714 30.38 5.02 -15.63
N HIS A 715 30.12 5.77 -14.56
CA HIS A 715 29.92 5.22 -13.22
C HIS A 715 29.16 6.18 -12.31
N GLU A 716 28.42 5.64 -11.33
CA GLU A 716 27.62 6.44 -10.38
C GLU A 716 28.49 7.34 -9.50
N SER A 717 29.72 6.89 -9.19
CA SER A 717 30.72 7.70 -8.47
C SER A 717 31.01 9.05 -9.13
N VAL A 718 30.80 9.20 -10.45
CA VAL A 718 30.94 10.50 -11.13
C VAL A 718 29.82 11.45 -10.69
N ARG A 719 28.57 10.97 -10.70
CA ARG A 719 27.40 11.75 -10.26
C ARG A 719 27.51 12.11 -8.78
N ASP A 720 27.90 11.16 -7.93
CA ASP A 720 28.16 11.42 -6.51
C ASP A 720 29.23 12.49 -6.32
N PHE A 721 30.36 12.37 -7.03
CA PHE A 721 31.43 13.34 -6.94
C PHE A 721 30.97 14.74 -7.36
N LEU A 722 30.08 14.86 -8.34
CA LEU A 722 29.55 16.14 -8.77
C LEU A 722 28.57 16.70 -7.71
N LEU A 723 27.60 15.91 -7.26
CA LEU A 723 26.49 16.39 -6.43
C LEU A 723 26.75 16.40 -4.92
N LYS A 724 27.54 15.45 -4.38
CA LYS A 724 27.84 15.34 -2.95
C LYS A 724 29.04 16.21 -2.55
N ASP A 725 29.10 16.58 -1.28
CA ASP A 725 30.20 17.35 -0.66
C ASP A 725 30.60 18.63 -1.42
N ASN A 726 29.63 19.32 -2.02
CA ASN A 726 29.86 20.53 -2.81
C ASN A 726 30.88 20.32 -3.96
N GLY A 727 30.94 19.12 -4.54
CA GLY A 727 31.93 18.77 -5.56
C GLY A 727 31.96 19.72 -6.74
N LEU A 728 30.79 20.04 -7.31
CA LEU A 728 30.63 21.01 -8.39
C LEU A 728 31.15 22.42 -8.05
N SER A 729 30.85 22.96 -6.87
CA SER A 729 31.35 24.29 -6.50
C SER A 729 32.86 24.30 -6.23
N LYS A 730 33.43 23.15 -5.84
CA LYS A 730 34.89 23.00 -5.75
C LYS A 730 35.57 22.90 -7.12
N ILE A 731 34.88 22.50 -8.19
CA ILE A 731 35.44 22.35 -9.55
C ILE A 731 35.23 23.63 -10.36
N TRP A 732 34.06 24.25 -10.21
CA TRP A 732 33.69 25.49 -10.88
C TRP A 732 33.21 26.54 -9.86
N PRO A 733 34.15 27.19 -9.16
CA PRO A 733 33.84 28.19 -8.12
C PRO A 733 33.00 29.35 -8.65
N ASP A 734 33.24 29.72 -9.92
CA ASP A 734 32.55 30.81 -10.64
C ASP A 734 31.04 30.56 -10.78
N VAL A 735 30.59 29.30 -10.65
CA VAL A 735 29.21 28.89 -10.91
C VAL A 735 28.32 29.00 -9.66
N GLY A 736 28.91 29.20 -8.46
CA GLY A 736 28.23 29.68 -7.24
C GLY A 736 27.27 28.70 -6.54
N ASP A 737 26.74 29.10 -5.37
CA ASP A 737 25.87 28.29 -4.48
C ASP A 737 24.52 27.85 -5.08
N ARG A 738 24.16 28.33 -6.28
CA ARG A 738 22.90 28.01 -6.99
C ARG A 738 23.13 27.16 -8.25
N PHE A 739 24.10 26.24 -8.21
CA PHE A 739 24.45 25.43 -9.38
C PHE A 739 23.25 24.69 -9.98
N HIS A 740 22.36 24.12 -9.16
CA HIS A 740 21.14 23.46 -9.63
C HIS A 740 20.27 24.40 -10.46
N GLY A 741 19.85 25.53 -9.87
CA GLY A 741 19.00 26.51 -10.53
C GLY A 741 19.64 27.12 -11.78
N ARG A 742 20.94 27.46 -11.71
CA ARG A 742 21.70 27.98 -12.87
C ARG A 742 21.87 26.96 -13.98
N SER A 743 21.98 25.67 -13.64
CA SER A 743 22.04 24.61 -14.65
C SER A 743 20.72 24.51 -15.38
N HIS A 744 19.61 24.41 -14.65
CA HIS A 744 18.28 24.39 -15.25
C HIS A 744 17.98 25.66 -16.06
N GLU A 745 18.46 26.83 -15.65
CA GLU A 745 18.39 28.07 -16.44
C GLU A 745 19.10 27.92 -17.80
N ARG A 746 20.35 27.44 -17.80
CA ARG A 746 21.12 27.22 -19.03
C ARG A 746 20.47 26.14 -19.91
N LEU A 747 19.95 25.07 -19.33
CA LEU A 747 19.25 24.01 -20.07
C LEU A 747 17.96 24.54 -20.73
N LYS A 748 17.22 25.40 -20.03
CA LYS A 748 16.05 26.12 -20.56
C LYS A 748 16.43 27.01 -21.74
N GLU A 749 17.51 27.79 -21.63
CA GLU A 749 18.01 28.63 -22.74
C GLU A 749 18.36 27.80 -23.98
N CYS A 750 19.02 26.66 -23.79
CA CYS A 750 19.32 25.72 -24.88
C CYS A 750 18.05 25.17 -25.53
N CYS A 751 17.05 24.78 -24.72
CA CYS A 751 15.76 24.32 -25.22
C CYS A 751 15.04 25.39 -26.05
N MET A 752 15.01 26.63 -25.54
CA MET A 752 14.40 27.76 -26.23
C MET A 752 15.07 27.99 -27.57
N LYS A 753 16.39 28.20 -27.57
CA LYS A 753 17.16 28.49 -28.78
C LYS A 753 16.95 27.42 -29.85
N TYR A 754 17.15 26.15 -29.50
CA TYR A 754 16.95 25.04 -30.45
C TYR A 754 15.51 25.01 -31.00
N THR A 755 14.51 25.23 -30.14
CA THR A 755 13.11 25.21 -30.56
C THR A 755 12.80 26.35 -31.55
N PHE A 756 13.25 27.59 -31.30
CA PHE A 756 12.97 28.71 -32.20
C PHE A 756 13.78 28.67 -33.50
N ASP A 757 15.02 28.23 -33.43
CA ASP A 757 15.86 28.05 -34.62
C ASP A 757 15.27 26.96 -35.53
N ALA A 758 14.80 25.86 -34.94
CA ALA A 758 14.09 24.80 -35.66
C ALA A 758 12.79 25.28 -36.34
N ILE A 759 11.98 26.10 -35.65
CA ILE A 759 10.75 26.67 -36.23
C ILE A 759 11.09 27.58 -37.42
N GLY A 760 12.10 28.44 -37.27
CA GLY A 760 12.55 29.35 -38.32
C GLY A 760 13.01 28.60 -39.58
N ALA A 761 13.66 27.45 -39.40
CA ALA A 761 14.17 26.63 -40.47
C ALA A 761 13.09 25.80 -41.20
N LEU A 762 12.05 25.32 -40.49
CA LEU A 762 11.18 24.25 -41.02
C LEU A 762 9.75 24.66 -41.36
N GLN A 763 9.30 25.89 -41.05
CA GLN A 763 7.91 26.32 -41.24
C GLN A 763 6.92 25.21 -40.85
N LEU A 764 7.12 24.59 -39.68
CA LEU A 764 6.44 23.36 -39.28
C LEU A 764 4.92 23.49 -39.53
N PRO A 765 4.34 22.72 -40.49
CA PRO A 765 2.93 22.84 -40.79
C PRO A 765 2.12 22.30 -39.62
N MET A 766 0.90 22.83 -39.45
CA MET A 766 -0.10 22.22 -38.56
C MET A 766 -0.22 20.73 -38.93
N PRO A 767 -0.26 19.81 -37.96
CA PRO A 767 -0.37 18.39 -38.26
C PRO A 767 -1.60 18.15 -39.15
N PRO A 768 -1.48 17.37 -40.23
CA PRO A 768 -2.59 17.11 -41.15
C PRO A 768 -3.76 16.45 -40.41
N LYS A 769 -4.98 16.64 -40.93
CA LYS A 769 -6.20 16.06 -40.34
C LYS A 769 -6.20 14.53 -40.33
N ASP A 770 -5.41 13.89 -41.20
CA ASP A 770 -5.26 12.44 -41.22
C ASP A 770 -4.23 11.98 -40.16
N VAL A 771 -4.65 11.05 -39.30
CA VAL A 771 -3.83 10.55 -38.17
C VAL A 771 -2.56 9.84 -38.63
N LYS A 772 -2.59 9.14 -39.77
CA LYS A 772 -1.42 8.43 -40.30
C LYS A 772 -0.41 9.42 -40.86
N ASP A 773 -0.88 10.38 -41.65
CA ASP A 773 -0.03 11.44 -42.20
C ASP A 773 0.59 12.29 -41.08
N ALA A 774 -0.17 12.58 -40.02
CA ALA A 774 0.34 13.30 -38.85
C ALA A 774 1.39 12.50 -38.08
N THR A 775 1.22 11.17 -38.00
CA THR A 775 2.19 10.27 -37.36
C THR A 775 3.48 10.18 -38.16
N GLU A 776 3.37 10.05 -39.48
CA GLU A 776 4.51 10.03 -40.39
C GLU A 776 5.28 11.35 -40.34
N LEU A 777 4.59 12.48 -40.41
CA LEU A 777 5.20 13.80 -40.31
C LEU A 777 5.94 13.98 -38.97
N ARG A 778 5.33 13.57 -37.85
CA ARG A 778 6.00 13.59 -36.54
C ARG A 778 7.27 12.73 -36.52
N ASN A 779 7.23 11.53 -37.09
CA ASN A 779 8.39 10.64 -37.16
C ASN A 779 9.51 11.24 -38.01
N GLN A 780 9.16 11.80 -39.18
CA GLN A 780 10.11 12.49 -40.05
C GLN A 780 10.75 13.70 -39.36
N THR A 781 9.95 14.53 -38.68
CA THR A 781 10.46 15.65 -37.88
C THR A 781 11.37 15.17 -36.76
N GLN A 782 11.02 14.08 -36.06
CA GLN A 782 11.87 13.54 -35.01
C GLN A 782 13.18 12.93 -35.56
N MET A 783 13.18 12.46 -36.81
CA MET A 783 14.37 11.97 -37.48
C MET A 783 15.33 13.08 -37.93
N SER A 784 14.79 14.24 -38.34
CA SER A 784 15.56 15.40 -38.80
C SER A 784 15.91 16.39 -37.67
N LEU A 785 15.09 16.48 -36.63
CA LEU A 785 15.28 17.31 -35.45
C LEU A 785 15.19 16.47 -34.18
N PRO A 786 16.23 15.69 -33.87
CA PRO A 786 16.18 14.70 -32.78
C PRO A 786 15.85 15.34 -31.42
N PHE A 787 16.33 16.56 -31.16
CA PHE A 787 16.18 17.22 -29.86
C PHE A 787 14.88 18.04 -29.71
N LEU A 788 14.16 18.33 -30.80
CA LEU A 788 13.04 19.31 -30.79
C LEU A 788 11.93 18.91 -29.82
N LYS A 789 11.52 17.63 -29.84
CA LYS A 789 10.43 17.14 -28.98
C LYS A 789 10.76 17.30 -27.50
N TYR A 790 12.00 16.95 -27.11
CA TYR A 790 12.45 17.11 -25.73
C TYR A 790 12.50 18.60 -25.37
N ALA A 791 13.13 19.43 -26.22
CA ALA A 791 13.32 20.86 -25.99
C ALA A 791 11.98 21.58 -25.78
N ALA A 792 11.02 21.38 -26.70
CA ALA A 792 9.71 22.01 -26.62
C ALA A 792 8.94 21.59 -25.36
N ARG A 793 8.92 20.30 -25.01
CA ARG A 793 8.12 19.79 -23.87
C ARG A 793 8.78 19.94 -22.51
N SER A 794 10.07 20.24 -22.46
CA SER A 794 10.84 20.32 -21.21
C SER A 794 11.26 21.75 -20.85
N VAL A 795 11.06 22.74 -21.72
CA VAL A 795 11.46 24.13 -21.46
C VAL A 795 10.82 24.71 -20.20
N LEU A 796 9.50 24.54 -20.02
CA LEU A 796 8.79 25.02 -18.83
C LEU A 796 9.15 24.22 -17.57
N TYR A 797 9.48 22.93 -17.72
CA TYR A 797 10.01 22.11 -16.63
C TYR A 797 11.37 22.63 -16.15
N HIS A 798 12.30 22.90 -17.07
CA HIS A 798 13.59 23.48 -16.70
C HIS A 798 13.44 24.88 -16.09
N ALA A 799 12.48 25.69 -16.54
CA ALA A 799 12.17 26.96 -15.88
C ALA A 799 11.68 26.76 -14.43
N ASP A 800 10.79 25.80 -14.17
CA ASP A 800 10.26 25.51 -12.83
C ASP A 800 11.34 25.03 -11.85
N GLU A 801 12.21 24.14 -12.29
CA GLU A 801 13.38 23.70 -11.52
C GLU A 801 14.42 24.81 -11.31
N ALA A 802 14.56 25.74 -12.27
CA ALA A 802 15.41 26.91 -12.12
C ALA A 802 14.88 27.86 -11.02
N GLU A 803 13.56 28.10 -11.01
CA GLU A 803 12.89 28.90 -9.97
C GLU A 803 13.04 28.24 -8.59
N SER A 804 12.80 26.92 -8.50
CA SER A 804 13.01 26.12 -7.29
C SER A 804 14.47 26.20 -6.79
N GLY A 805 15.43 26.22 -7.71
CA GLY A 805 16.86 26.45 -7.44
C GLY A 805 17.24 27.91 -7.17
N GLY A 806 16.28 28.81 -7.02
CA GLY A 806 16.46 30.22 -6.67
C GLY A 806 16.89 31.12 -7.84
N VAL A 807 16.65 30.73 -9.10
CA VAL A 807 16.90 31.58 -10.27
C VAL A 807 15.58 32.06 -10.84
N SER A 808 15.28 33.36 -10.65
CA SER A 808 13.98 33.92 -11.01
C SER A 808 13.69 33.86 -12.51
N GLN A 809 12.53 33.34 -12.86
CA GLN A 809 12.02 33.14 -14.22
C GLN A 809 11.06 34.24 -14.69
N GLY A 810 10.83 35.29 -13.90
CA GLY A 810 9.88 36.35 -14.22
C GLY A 810 10.10 36.98 -15.61
N PRO A 811 11.33 37.42 -15.96
CA PRO A 811 11.62 37.96 -17.29
C PRO A 811 11.36 36.98 -18.43
N PHE A 812 11.64 35.70 -18.19
CA PHE A 812 11.40 34.63 -19.16
C PHE A 812 9.90 34.43 -19.40
N LEU A 813 9.08 34.31 -18.35
CA LEU A 813 7.64 34.13 -18.49
C LEU A 813 6.95 35.31 -19.17
N LEU A 814 7.40 36.55 -18.91
CA LEU A 814 6.87 37.76 -19.57
C LEU A 814 7.09 37.79 -21.08
N SER A 815 8.18 37.18 -21.56
CA SER A 815 8.56 37.14 -22.98
C SER A 815 8.32 35.78 -23.64
N PHE A 816 7.72 34.83 -22.90
CA PHE A 816 7.50 33.48 -23.38
C PHE A 816 6.50 33.48 -24.55
N PRO A 817 6.86 32.99 -25.75
CA PRO A 817 6.00 33.04 -26.92
C PRO A 817 4.95 31.93 -26.90
N LEU A 818 4.00 32.04 -25.96
CA LEU A 818 3.01 31.03 -25.60
C LEU A 818 2.27 30.44 -26.82
N GLN A 819 1.78 31.30 -27.72
CA GLN A 819 1.02 30.87 -28.89
C GLN A 819 1.84 29.99 -29.84
N ARG A 820 3.12 30.32 -30.04
CA ARG A 820 4.02 29.48 -30.86
C ARG A 820 4.33 28.17 -30.15
N TRP A 821 4.53 28.21 -28.84
CA TRP A 821 4.78 27.01 -28.05
C TRP A 821 3.59 26.04 -28.09
N ILE A 822 2.35 26.54 -27.93
CA ILE A 822 1.12 25.75 -28.03
C ILE A 822 1.05 25.00 -29.36
N SER A 823 1.34 25.66 -30.49
CA SER A 823 1.35 25.01 -31.79
C SER A 823 2.34 23.83 -31.87
N ILE A 824 3.49 23.94 -31.23
CA ILE A 824 4.53 22.89 -31.21
C ILE A 824 4.15 21.77 -30.26
N ASP A 825 3.63 22.09 -29.08
CA ASP A 825 3.23 21.04 -28.14
C ASP A 825 2.08 20.20 -28.71
N ASN A 826 1.09 20.86 -29.32
CA ASN A 826 0.00 20.22 -30.06
C ASN A 826 0.51 19.37 -31.22
N PHE A 827 1.55 19.80 -31.94
CA PHE A 827 2.17 19.02 -33.01
C PHE A 827 2.67 17.66 -32.51
N PHE A 828 3.26 17.61 -31.31
CA PHE A 828 3.75 16.37 -30.70
C PHE A 828 2.67 15.60 -29.91
N GLU A 829 1.50 16.20 -29.67
CA GLU A 829 0.41 15.58 -28.94
C GLU A 829 -0.41 14.66 -29.85
N GLN A 830 -0.49 13.39 -29.46
CA GLN A 830 -1.06 12.33 -30.28
C GLN A 830 -2.59 12.31 -30.23
N TYR A 831 -3.17 12.81 -29.13
CA TYR A 831 -4.60 12.81 -28.92
C TYR A 831 -5.13 14.23 -29.13
N GLU A 832 -5.90 14.46 -30.20
CA GLU A 832 -6.51 15.77 -30.50
C GLU A 832 -7.27 16.34 -29.30
N ILE A 833 -7.90 15.47 -28.53
CA ILE A 833 -8.66 15.84 -27.35
C ILE A 833 -7.79 16.53 -26.27
N ARG A 834 -6.47 16.33 -26.29
CA ARG A 834 -5.50 16.92 -25.36
C ARG A 834 -4.80 18.16 -25.93
N HIS A 835 -5.18 18.61 -27.13
CA HIS A 835 -4.60 19.81 -27.71
C HIS A 835 -5.04 21.05 -26.91
N HIS A 836 -4.09 21.94 -26.66
CA HIS A 836 -4.38 23.26 -26.09
C HIS A 836 -5.04 24.15 -27.13
N THR A 837 -6.04 24.92 -26.69
CA THR A 837 -6.66 25.95 -27.52
C THR A 837 -5.76 27.18 -27.61
N SER A 838 -5.96 28.03 -28.62
CA SER A 838 -5.24 29.30 -28.75
C SER A 838 -5.51 30.26 -27.58
N GLU A 839 -6.61 30.08 -26.86
CA GLU A 839 -7.00 30.93 -25.74
C GLU A 839 -6.36 30.50 -24.41
N ALA A 840 -5.74 29.31 -24.35
CA ALA A 840 -5.18 28.77 -23.11
C ALA A 840 -4.13 29.71 -22.49
N SER A 841 -4.37 30.11 -21.24
CA SER A 841 -3.45 30.99 -20.49
C SER A 841 -2.19 30.24 -20.04
N LEU A 842 -1.10 30.98 -19.80
CA LEU A 842 0.13 30.39 -19.29
C LEU A 842 -0.09 29.71 -17.93
N LEU A 843 -0.85 30.34 -17.02
CA LEU A 843 -1.19 29.76 -15.72
C LEU A 843 -1.94 28.43 -15.86
N TYR A 844 -2.84 28.30 -16.84
CA TYR A 844 -3.54 27.05 -17.13
C TYR A 844 -2.58 25.94 -17.56
N ILE A 845 -1.64 26.25 -18.46
CA ILE A 845 -0.64 25.29 -18.94
C ILE A 845 0.29 24.86 -17.80
N LEU A 846 0.76 25.80 -16.97
CA LEU A 846 1.59 25.49 -15.80
C LEU A 846 0.85 24.57 -14.81
N ALA A 847 -0.45 24.79 -14.61
CA ALA A 847 -1.28 23.96 -13.75
C ALA A 847 -1.43 22.53 -14.28
N GLU A 848 -1.74 22.38 -15.56
CA GLU A 848 -1.81 21.10 -16.24
C GLU A 848 -0.48 20.32 -16.17
N MET A 849 0.65 21.02 -16.29
CA MET A 849 1.99 20.43 -16.27
C MET A 849 2.58 20.18 -14.87
N ASN A 850 1.84 20.47 -13.79
CA ASN A 850 2.27 20.35 -12.39
C ASN A 850 3.48 21.24 -12.01
N LEU A 851 3.56 22.45 -12.55
CA LEU A 851 4.71 23.37 -12.37
C LEU A 851 4.45 24.36 -11.22
N ALA A 852 4.48 23.83 -10.00
CA ALA A 852 4.07 24.55 -8.79
C ALA A 852 4.97 25.74 -8.43
N CYS A 853 6.28 25.67 -8.68
CA CYS A 853 7.22 26.72 -8.31
C CYS A 853 6.99 28.00 -9.15
N LEU A 854 6.79 27.87 -10.46
CA LEU A 854 6.45 28.99 -11.34
C LEU A 854 5.11 29.62 -10.96
N ILE A 855 4.10 28.80 -10.64
CA ILE A 855 2.78 29.27 -10.21
C ILE A 855 2.91 30.15 -8.96
N LYS A 856 3.59 29.66 -7.92
CA LYS A 856 3.75 30.38 -6.64
C LYS A 856 4.53 31.68 -6.80
N ALA A 857 5.60 31.67 -7.61
CA ALA A 857 6.51 32.80 -7.72
C ALA A 857 5.97 33.94 -8.61
N HIS A 858 5.29 33.61 -9.71
CA HIS A 858 5.03 34.58 -10.79
C HIS A 858 3.56 34.89 -11.05
N PHE A 859 2.64 34.21 -10.38
CA PHE A 859 1.20 34.47 -10.50
C PHE A 859 0.54 34.94 -9.20
N PRO A 860 1.19 35.75 -8.32
CA PRO A 860 0.66 36.08 -7.00
C PRO A 860 -0.67 36.86 -7.04
N THR A 861 -0.99 37.51 -8.15
CA THR A 861 -2.21 38.32 -8.33
C THR A 861 -3.21 37.71 -9.30
N SER A 862 -2.90 36.58 -9.93
CA SER A 862 -3.78 35.94 -10.90
C SER A 862 -4.81 35.07 -10.17
N SER A 863 -6.06 35.10 -10.64
CA SER A 863 -7.10 34.26 -10.05
C SER A 863 -6.96 32.81 -10.56
N PRO A 864 -6.81 31.81 -9.67
CA PRO A 864 -6.79 30.39 -10.06
C PRO A 864 -8.06 29.89 -10.75
N LEU A 865 -9.15 30.63 -10.58
CA LEU A 865 -10.49 30.32 -11.10
C LEU A 865 -10.83 31.11 -12.38
N GLU A 866 -9.89 31.91 -12.89
CA GLU A 866 -10.10 32.67 -14.12
C GLU A 866 -10.35 31.74 -15.31
N ALA A 867 -11.35 32.12 -16.12
CA ALA A 867 -11.72 31.37 -17.31
C ALA A 867 -10.60 31.49 -18.37
N SER A 868 -10.02 30.37 -18.79
CA SER A 868 -8.91 30.31 -19.73
C SER A 868 -9.32 29.98 -21.18
N GLY A 869 -10.63 29.88 -21.47
CA GLY A 869 -11.14 29.46 -22.79
C GLY A 869 -10.68 28.06 -23.23
N ALA A 870 -9.99 27.33 -22.35
CA ALA A 870 -9.47 26.00 -22.57
C ALA A 870 -10.40 24.95 -21.96
N ARG A 871 -10.11 23.68 -22.26
CA ARG A 871 -10.95 22.52 -21.96
C ARG A 871 -11.51 22.46 -20.53
N TYR A 872 -10.67 22.66 -19.51
CA TYR A 872 -11.07 22.54 -18.11
C TYR A 872 -11.56 23.88 -17.52
N GLU A 873 -11.68 24.91 -18.36
CA GLU A 873 -12.08 26.28 -18.06
C GLU A 873 -11.18 27.07 -17.11
N SER A 874 -10.58 26.48 -16.08
CA SER A 874 -9.68 27.21 -15.19
C SER A 874 -8.40 26.44 -14.88
N PRO A 875 -7.31 27.13 -14.50
CA PRO A 875 -6.10 26.49 -14.01
C PRO A 875 -6.37 25.51 -12.86
N PHE A 876 -7.30 25.86 -11.97
CA PHE A 876 -7.66 25.01 -10.82
C PHE A 876 -8.21 23.65 -11.24
N PHE A 877 -9.15 23.62 -12.20
CA PHE A 877 -9.71 22.36 -12.71
C PHE A 877 -8.77 21.63 -13.68
N ALA A 878 -7.87 22.36 -14.35
CA ALA A 878 -6.81 21.74 -15.14
C ALA A 878 -5.90 20.88 -14.27
N ALA A 879 -5.47 21.40 -13.12
CA ALA A 879 -4.64 20.65 -12.18
C ALA A 879 -5.35 19.40 -11.63
N LEU A 880 -6.65 19.50 -11.32
CA LEU A 880 -7.47 18.36 -10.88
C LEU A 880 -7.57 17.26 -11.94
N ALA A 881 -7.87 17.65 -13.20
CA ALA A 881 -8.09 16.71 -14.29
C ALA A 881 -6.83 15.99 -14.76
N THR A 882 -5.64 16.55 -14.50
CA THR A 882 -4.36 15.93 -14.84
C THR A 882 -3.67 15.27 -13.65
N GLY A 883 -4.24 15.36 -12.45
CA GLY A 883 -3.65 14.82 -11.22
C GLY A 883 -2.42 15.61 -10.74
N SER A 884 -2.30 16.86 -11.18
CA SER A 884 -1.20 17.77 -10.85
C SER A 884 -1.37 18.32 -9.44
N THR A 885 -1.05 17.49 -8.44
CA THR A 885 -1.33 17.77 -7.02
C THR A 885 -0.53 18.97 -6.52
N ASP A 886 0.76 19.10 -6.87
CA ASP A 886 1.58 20.22 -6.41
C ASP A 886 1.09 21.55 -6.96
N ALA A 887 0.71 21.58 -8.24
CA ALA A 887 0.10 22.75 -8.85
C ALA A 887 -1.27 23.07 -8.25
N PHE A 888 -2.10 22.05 -7.97
CA PHE A 888 -3.37 22.25 -7.28
C PHE A 888 -3.18 22.91 -5.91
N LEU A 889 -2.25 22.40 -5.10
CA LEU A 889 -1.94 22.97 -3.79
C LEU A 889 -1.39 24.40 -3.90
N ALA A 890 -0.52 24.66 -4.89
CA ALA A 890 -0.02 26.00 -5.16
C ALA A 890 -1.14 26.98 -5.52
N LEU A 891 -2.08 26.56 -6.36
CA LEU A 891 -3.25 27.36 -6.73
C LEU A 891 -4.20 27.57 -5.55
N ALA A 892 -4.37 26.58 -4.68
CA ALA A 892 -5.17 26.71 -3.47
C ALA A 892 -4.56 27.70 -2.45
N GLU A 893 -3.23 27.64 -2.24
CA GLU A 893 -2.49 28.62 -1.43
C GLU A 893 -2.63 30.03 -2.00
N LEU A 894 -2.46 30.15 -3.33
CA LEU A 894 -2.58 31.41 -4.05
C LEU A 894 -3.96 32.04 -3.86
N HIS A 895 -5.03 31.26 -4.08
CA HIS A 895 -6.42 31.68 -3.86
C HIS A 895 -6.63 32.20 -2.44
N LEU A 896 -6.18 31.43 -1.43
CA LEU A 896 -6.34 31.80 -0.02
C LEU A 896 -5.55 33.06 0.36
N SER A 897 -4.42 33.33 -0.30
CA SER A 897 -3.62 34.53 -0.05
C SER A 897 -4.24 35.82 -0.60
N GLN A 898 -5.12 35.71 -1.60
CA GLN A 898 -5.74 36.85 -2.28
C GLN A 898 -7.04 37.32 -1.61
N ILE A 899 -7.60 36.55 -0.68
CA ILE A 899 -8.91 36.80 -0.10
C ILE A 899 -8.78 37.28 1.35
N THR A 900 -9.56 38.30 1.71
CA THR A 900 -9.58 38.88 3.06
C THR A 900 -10.42 38.07 4.05
N ASP A 901 -11.44 37.37 3.57
CA ASP A 901 -12.30 36.47 4.34
C ASP A 901 -12.15 35.02 3.88
N SER A 902 -11.41 34.23 4.65
CA SER A 902 -11.19 32.80 4.37
C SER A 902 -12.29 31.88 4.93
N SER A 903 -13.44 32.44 5.31
CA SER A 903 -14.57 31.70 5.89
C SER A 903 -15.56 31.16 4.86
N GLY A 904 -15.37 31.41 3.57
CA GLY A 904 -16.23 30.86 2.52
C GLY A 904 -16.11 29.33 2.38
N PRO A 905 -17.12 28.67 1.80
CA PRO A 905 -17.14 27.21 1.66
C PRO A 905 -16.00 26.69 0.79
N PHE A 906 -15.62 27.42 -0.25
CA PHE A 906 -14.54 27.02 -1.17
C PHE A 906 -13.17 27.16 -0.48
N GLU A 907 -12.97 28.25 0.26
CA GLU A 907 -11.76 28.53 1.02
C GLU A 907 -11.53 27.46 2.10
N ARG A 908 -12.60 27.02 2.78
CA ARG A 908 -12.53 25.90 3.74
C ARG A 908 -12.08 24.59 3.07
N LEU A 909 -12.60 24.28 1.88
CA LEU A 909 -12.19 23.08 1.14
C LEU A 909 -10.71 23.17 0.73
N CYS A 910 -10.26 24.31 0.23
CA CYS A 910 -8.85 24.56 -0.06
C CYS A 910 -7.97 24.31 1.19
N GLN A 911 -8.37 24.81 2.37
CA GLN A 911 -7.65 24.57 3.62
C GLN A 911 -7.61 23.10 4.04
N ILE A 912 -8.70 22.35 3.79
CA ILE A 912 -8.75 20.90 4.05
C ILE A 912 -7.74 20.21 3.14
N TYR A 913 -7.80 20.44 1.83
CA TYR A 913 -6.91 19.79 0.88
C TYR A 913 -5.44 20.13 1.09
N LEU A 914 -5.11 21.36 1.55
CA LEU A 914 -3.75 21.71 1.95
C LEU A 914 -3.25 20.91 3.16
N ARG A 915 -4.14 20.48 4.07
CA ARG A 915 -3.80 19.64 5.22
C ARG A 915 -3.82 18.15 4.89
N THR A 916 -4.60 17.75 3.90
CA THR A 916 -4.76 16.37 3.45
C THR A 916 -4.65 16.25 1.93
N PRO A 917 -3.44 16.42 1.34
CA PRO A 917 -3.24 16.36 -0.11
C PRO A 917 -3.71 15.07 -0.77
N ASN A 918 -3.64 13.94 -0.05
CA ASN A 918 -4.08 12.64 -0.56
C ASN A 918 -5.60 12.53 -0.76
N GLN A 919 -6.38 13.50 -0.23
CA GLN A 919 -7.84 13.56 -0.39
C GLN A 919 -8.29 14.50 -1.50
N VAL A 920 -7.35 15.08 -2.28
CA VAL A 920 -7.70 15.90 -3.43
C VAL A 920 -8.49 15.04 -4.43
N PRO A 921 -9.73 15.45 -4.81
CA PRO A 921 -10.55 14.66 -5.72
C PRO A 921 -9.87 14.56 -7.08
N LYS A 922 -9.98 13.40 -7.72
CA LYS A 922 -9.48 13.19 -9.09
C LYS A 922 -10.66 13.19 -10.04
N VAL A 923 -10.53 13.95 -11.12
CA VAL A 923 -11.48 13.93 -12.23
C VAL A 923 -10.80 13.44 -13.49
N SER A 924 -11.54 12.86 -14.41
CA SER A 924 -10.96 12.38 -15.66
C SER A 924 -10.51 13.53 -16.55
N ARG A 925 -9.60 13.23 -17.48
CA ARG A 925 -9.24 14.18 -18.56
C ARG A 925 -10.41 14.52 -19.49
N ARG A 926 -11.60 13.95 -19.32
CA ARG A 926 -12.82 14.28 -20.07
C ARG A 926 -13.73 15.26 -19.29
N PHE A 927 -13.36 15.64 -18.07
CA PHE A 927 -14.07 16.61 -17.27
C PHE A 927 -14.20 17.96 -18.01
N CYS A 928 -15.38 18.58 -17.92
CA CYS A 928 -15.67 19.87 -18.55
C CYS A 928 -16.69 20.64 -17.70
N LEU A 929 -16.28 21.80 -17.18
CA LEU A 929 -17.01 22.54 -16.15
C LEU A 929 -18.36 23.10 -16.62
N SER A 930 -18.42 23.65 -17.84
CA SER A 930 -19.59 24.35 -18.43
C SER A 930 -20.78 23.44 -18.70
N GLU A 931 -20.55 22.15 -18.88
CA GLU A 931 -21.59 21.16 -19.12
C GLU A 931 -21.82 20.26 -17.90
N THR A 932 -21.34 20.66 -16.72
CA THR A 932 -21.40 19.80 -15.53
C THR A 932 -22.80 19.82 -14.90
N SER A 933 -23.41 18.64 -14.78
CA SER A 933 -24.61 18.40 -13.98
C SER A 933 -24.37 17.25 -13.01
N TRP A 934 -25.22 17.11 -12.00
CA TRP A 934 -25.17 15.99 -11.04
C TRP A 934 -25.17 14.63 -11.76
N VAL A 935 -26.03 14.49 -12.78
CA VAL A 935 -26.15 13.27 -13.57
C VAL A 935 -24.88 13.00 -14.36
N LYS A 936 -24.25 14.03 -14.96
CA LYS A 936 -22.99 13.86 -15.71
C LYS A 936 -21.85 13.43 -14.79
N LEU A 937 -21.70 14.06 -13.63
CA LEU A 937 -20.71 13.68 -12.62
C LEU A 937 -20.90 12.22 -12.17
N ALA A 938 -22.12 11.84 -11.84
CA ALA A 938 -22.41 10.48 -11.40
C ALA A 938 -22.19 9.44 -12.50
N LYS A 939 -22.55 9.75 -13.74
CA LYS A 939 -22.32 8.88 -14.90
C LYS A 939 -20.83 8.71 -15.23
N GLN A 940 -20.01 9.71 -14.92
CA GLN A 940 -18.56 9.67 -15.11
C GLN A 940 -17.82 9.14 -13.86
N ASN A 941 -18.55 8.83 -12.79
CA ASN A 941 -18.02 8.44 -11.49
C ASN A 941 -17.12 9.52 -10.83
N GLU A 942 -17.48 10.79 -10.99
CA GLU A 942 -16.71 11.98 -10.58
C GLU A 942 -17.44 12.82 -9.51
N VAL A 943 -18.42 12.25 -8.79
CA VAL A 943 -19.26 12.98 -7.82
C VAL A 943 -18.46 13.62 -6.69
N GLU A 944 -17.27 13.11 -6.39
CA GLU A 944 -16.37 13.64 -5.35
C GLU A 944 -15.90 15.09 -5.61
N VAL A 945 -15.96 15.58 -6.85
CA VAL A 945 -15.65 16.99 -7.16
C VAL A 945 -16.82 17.94 -6.82
N ALA A 946 -18.02 17.40 -6.57
CA ALA A 946 -19.23 18.18 -6.32
C ALA A 946 -19.11 19.19 -5.16
N PRO A 947 -18.43 18.92 -4.03
CA PRO A 947 -18.25 19.92 -2.96
C PRO A 947 -17.55 21.19 -3.45
N LEU A 948 -16.54 21.04 -4.32
CA LEU A 948 -15.83 22.19 -4.93
C LEU A 948 -16.77 22.95 -5.87
N LEU A 949 -17.53 22.25 -6.70
CA LEU A 949 -18.46 22.88 -7.66
C LEU A 949 -19.62 23.60 -6.96
N LEU A 950 -20.17 23.01 -5.90
CA LEU A 950 -21.17 23.62 -5.04
C LEU A 950 -20.63 24.90 -4.38
N ALA A 951 -19.42 24.83 -3.84
CA ALA A 951 -18.79 25.97 -3.18
C ALA A 951 -18.51 27.13 -4.15
N LEU A 952 -18.30 26.84 -5.43
CA LEU A 952 -18.13 27.81 -6.51
C LEU A 952 -19.44 28.28 -7.16
N GLY A 953 -20.60 27.74 -6.75
CA GLY A 953 -21.88 28.01 -7.39
C GLY A 953 -21.99 27.50 -8.84
N LYS A 954 -21.12 26.57 -9.23
CA LYS A 954 -21.11 25.92 -10.57
C LYS A 954 -22.04 24.72 -10.66
N LEU A 955 -22.54 24.27 -9.51
CA LEU A 955 -23.52 23.20 -9.39
C LEU A 955 -24.63 23.68 -8.45
N SER A 956 -25.88 23.45 -8.83
CA SER A 956 -27.04 23.85 -8.03
C SER A 956 -27.57 22.65 -7.24
N PRO A 957 -27.79 22.78 -5.91
CA PRO A 957 -28.48 21.75 -5.14
C PRO A 957 -29.92 21.50 -5.57
N ALA A 958 -30.56 22.45 -6.27
CA ALA A 958 -31.95 22.31 -6.72
C ALA A 958 -32.10 21.25 -7.83
N ASP A 959 -31.05 21.04 -8.63
CA ASP A 959 -31.08 20.21 -9.83
C ASP A 959 -30.60 18.77 -9.54
N ILE A 960 -30.43 18.41 -8.27
CA ILE A 960 -29.86 17.11 -7.84
C ILE A 960 -30.71 15.91 -8.27
N ASN A 961 -32.02 16.11 -8.41
CA ASN A 961 -32.97 15.08 -8.83
C ASN A 961 -33.33 15.18 -10.33
N GLU A 962 -32.61 15.98 -11.11
CA GLU A 962 -32.75 15.94 -12.57
C GLU A 962 -32.38 14.57 -13.12
N THR A 963 -32.95 14.23 -14.27
CA THR A 963 -32.77 12.94 -14.93
C THR A 963 -32.14 13.11 -16.30
N ASP A 964 -31.37 12.11 -16.75
CA ASP A 964 -30.96 12.05 -18.16
C ASP A 964 -32.11 11.61 -19.09
N THR A 965 -31.79 11.43 -20.37
CA THR A 965 -32.75 10.99 -21.40
C THR A 965 -33.35 9.59 -21.16
N ARG A 966 -32.81 8.81 -20.20
CA ARG A 966 -33.35 7.51 -19.77
C ARG A 966 -34.17 7.63 -18.48
N GLY A 967 -34.33 8.84 -17.94
CA GLY A 967 -34.99 9.04 -16.65
C GLY A 967 -34.10 8.69 -15.45
N TRP A 968 -32.77 8.57 -15.61
CA TRP A 968 -31.87 8.19 -14.52
C TRP A 968 -31.32 9.42 -13.79
N THR A 969 -31.47 9.43 -12.46
CA THR A 969 -30.93 10.48 -11.58
C THR A 969 -29.46 10.26 -11.24
N ALA A 970 -28.80 11.27 -10.64
CA ALA A 970 -27.42 11.16 -10.20
C ALA A 970 -27.21 10.03 -9.17
N ILE A 971 -28.14 9.87 -8.22
CA ILE A 971 -28.06 8.80 -7.23
C ILE A 971 -28.19 7.42 -7.88
N TYR A 972 -29.02 7.28 -8.93
CA TYR A 972 -29.10 6.02 -9.66
C TYR A 972 -27.76 5.66 -10.31
N HIS A 973 -27.13 6.60 -11.01
CA HIS A 973 -25.82 6.36 -11.62
C HIS A 973 -24.76 6.02 -10.57
N ALA A 974 -24.75 6.70 -9.41
CA ALA A 974 -23.82 6.39 -8.33
C ALA A 974 -24.02 4.96 -7.78
N VAL A 975 -25.27 4.54 -7.61
CA VAL A 975 -25.63 3.16 -7.23
C VAL A 975 -25.24 2.16 -8.32
N ASP A 976 -25.50 2.47 -9.59
CA ASP A 976 -25.12 1.60 -10.69
C ASP A 976 -23.59 1.45 -10.83
N HIS A 977 -22.79 2.45 -10.47
CA HIS A 977 -21.34 2.30 -10.44
C HIS A 977 -20.80 1.57 -9.20
N GLY A 978 -21.65 1.32 -8.19
CA GLY A 978 -21.20 0.75 -6.91
C GLY A 978 -20.36 1.75 -6.09
N ASN A 979 -20.47 3.06 -6.34
CA ASN A 979 -19.66 4.06 -5.66
C ASN A 979 -20.31 4.50 -4.34
N GLU A 980 -19.92 3.83 -3.25
CA GLU A 980 -20.40 4.10 -1.89
C GLU A 980 -20.18 5.56 -1.45
N VAL A 981 -19.01 6.14 -1.76
CA VAL A 981 -18.66 7.51 -1.39
C VAL A 981 -19.56 8.52 -2.11
N ALA A 982 -19.80 8.31 -3.41
CA ALA A 982 -20.72 9.13 -4.18
C ALA A 982 -22.16 9.01 -3.66
N VAL A 983 -22.61 7.80 -3.31
CA VAL A 983 -23.94 7.59 -2.72
C VAL A 983 -24.06 8.30 -1.37
N GLU A 984 -23.07 8.14 -0.48
CA GLU A 984 -23.10 8.81 0.83
C GLU A 984 -23.09 10.34 0.70
N LEU A 985 -22.27 10.88 -0.20
CA LEU A 985 -22.22 12.31 -0.48
C LEU A 985 -23.57 12.82 -1.00
N LEU A 986 -24.17 12.15 -1.99
CA LEU A 986 -25.49 12.53 -2.52
C LEU A 986 -26.59 12.44 -1.45
N LEU A 987 -26.55 11.40 -0.61
CA LEU A 987 -27.51 11.21 0.48
C LEU A 987 -27.36 12.23 1.62
N SER A 988 -26.19 12.85 1.77
CA SER A 988 -25.96 13.92 2.74
C SER A 988 -26.63 15.25 2.37
N LEU A 989 -27.07 15.40 1.12
CA LEU A 989 -27.71 16.61 0.62
C LEU A 989 -29.20 16.62 0.95
N GLU A 990 -29.70 17.74 1.47
CA GLU A 990 -31.04 17.83 2.08
C GLU A 990 -32.19 17.45 1.12
N ASN A 991 -32.11 17.91 -0.13
CA ASN A 991 -33.16 17.81 -1.15
C ASN A 991 -33.13 16.52 -1.99
N ILE A 992 -32.22 15.58 -1.70
CA ILE A 992 -32.13 14.33 -2.47
C ILE A 992 -33.40 13.48 -2.34
N GLN A 993 -33.87 12.95 -3.46
CA GLN A 993 -34.96 11.96 -3.54
C GLN A 993 -34.36 10.57 -3.82
N PRO A 994 -34.07 9.77 -2.78
CA PRO A 994 -33.35 8.50 -2.97
C PRO A 994 -34.23 7.35 -3.46
N ASP A 995 -35.55 7.56 -3.58
CA ASP A 995 -36.54 6.54 -3.96
C ASP A 995 -37.19 6.84 -5.33
N ASP A 996 -36.53 7.67 -6.13
CA ASP A 996 -37.02 8.02 -7.47
C ASP A 996 -37.13 6.79 -8.37
N ARG A 997 -38.24 6.74 -9.11
CA ARG A 997 -38.57 5.62 -9.96
C ARG A 997 -38.13 5.90 -11.40
N TYR A 998 -37.32 5.01 -11.95
CA TYR A 998 -36.89 5.02 -13.36
C TYR A 998 -37.33 3.74 -14.06
N ASP A 999 -37.14 3.66 -15.38
CA ASP A 999 -37.41 2.50 -16.26
C ASP A 999 -38.29 1.39 -15.66
N GLN A 1000 -39.58 1.41 -16.01
CA GLN A 1000 -40.55 0.41 -15.53
C GLN A 1000 -40.79 0.44 -14.01
N GLY A 1001 -40.47 1.54 -13.31
CA GLY A 1001 -40.79 1.73 -11.90
C GLY A 1001 -39.74 1.21 -10.92
N ARG A 1002 -38.52 0.92 -11.39
CA ARG A 1002 -37.40 0.46 -10.55
C ARG A 1002 -36.85 1.61 -9.69
N THR A 1003 -36.27 1.28 -8.53
CA THR A 1003 -35.70 2.24 -7.56
C THR A 1003 -34.20 2.00 -7.38
N PRO A 1004 -33.41 3.00 -6.95
CA PRO A 1004 -31.98 2.78 -6.68
C PRO A 1004 -31.74 1.62 -5.71
N LEU A 1005 -32.63 1.42 -4.74
CA LEU A 1005 -32.57 0.28 -3.82
C LEU A 1005 -32.76 -1.07 -4.55
N SER A 1006 -33.66 -1.16 -5.53
CA SER A 1006 -33.83 -2.41 -6.29
C SER A 1006 -32.61 -2.71 -7.16
N ARG A 1007 -31.94 -1.69 -7.70
CA ARG A 1007 -30.67 -1.86 -8.43
C ARG A 1007 -29.52 -2.31 -7.53
N ALA A 1008 -29.34 -1.68 -6.37
CA ALA A 1008 -28.33 -2.10 -5.39
C ALA A 1008 -28.58 -3.55 -4.94
N ALA A 1009 -29.86 -3.92 -4.75
CA ALA A 1009 -30.24 -5.27 -4.38
C ALA A 1009 -30.04 -6.30 -5.50
N GLU A 1010 -30.24 -5.92 -6.78
CA GLU A 1010 -29.93 -6.76 -7.95
C GLU A 1010 -28.43 -7.06 -8.06
N LYS A 1011 -27.57 -6.06 -7.78
CA LYS A 1011 -26.11 -6.20 -7.83
C LYS A 1011 -25.51 -6.90 -6.61
N GLY A 1012 -26.20 -6.85 -5.47
CA GLY A 1012 -25.72 -7.42 -4.22
C GLY A 1012 -24.90 -6.45 -3.38
N ASP A 1013 -25.00 -5.15 -3.64
CA ASP A 1013 -24.17 -4.10 -3.02
C ASP A 1013 -24.70 -3.77 -1.60
N ASP A 1014 -24.34 -4.60 -0.61
CA ASP A 1014 -24.90 -4.53 0.74
C ASP A 1014 -24.56 -3.23 1.48
N ALA A 1015 -23.41 -2.61 1.19
CA ALA A 1015 -23.04 -1.30 1.71
C ALA A 1015 -23.96 -0.18 1.20
N ILE A 1016 -24.26 -0.16 -0.10
CA ILE A 1016 -25.18 0.81 -0.70
C ILE A 1016 -26.61 0.59 -0.21
N VAL A 1017 -27.03 -0.68 -0.08
CA VAL A 1017 -28.32 -1.03 0.53
C VAL A 1017 -28.42 -0.49 1.96
N LYS A 1018 -27.37 -0.65 2.78
CA LYS A 1018 -27.32 -0.05 4.14
C LYS A 1018 -27.44 1.48 4.09
N LEU A 1019 -26.70 2.15 3.20
CA LEU A 1019 -26.71 3.60 3.07
C LEU A 1019 -28.09 4.12 2.70
N LEU A 1020 -28.74 3.52 1.69
CA LEU A 1020 -30.08 3.89 1.24
C LEU A 1020 -31.13 3.67 2.35
N LEU A 1021 -31.11 2.53 3.03
CA LEU A 1021 -32.06 2.19 4.09
C LEU A 1021 -31.90 3.08 5.34
N ARG A 1022 -30.67 3.49 5.68
CA ARG A 1022 -30.36 4.37 6.84
C ARG A 1022 -31.08 5.71 6.76
N THR A 1023 -31.39 6.19 5.55
CA THR A 1023 -32.07 7.49 5.35
C THR A 1023 -33.50 7.52 5.89
N GLY A 1024 -34.16 6.36 5.97
CA GLY A 1024 -35.60 6.25 6.26
C GLY A 1024 -36.52 6.85 5.20
N LYS A 1025 -35.97 7.42 4.11
CA LYS A 1025 -36.70 8.05 2.99
C LYS A 1025 -37.03 7.07 1.85
N VAL A 1026 -36.48 5.85 1.91
CA VAL A 1026 -36.63 4.82 0.86
C VAL A 1026 -37.65 3.76 1.31
N ASP A 1027 -38.59 3.41 0.44
CA ASP A 1027 -39.51 2.28 0.67
C ASP A 1027 -38.83 0.94 0.31
N PRO A 1028 -38.53 0.07 1.30
CA PRO A 1028 -37.87 -1.20 1.02
C PRO A 1028 -38.79 -2.23 0.33
N ASN A 1029 -40.09 -1.95 0.20
CA ASN A 1029 -41.06 -2.76 -0.56
C ASN A 1029 -41.44 -2.13 -1.91
N ALA A 1030 -40.74 -1.08 -2.36
CA ALA A 1030 -41.04 -0.43 -3.64
C ALA A 1030 -40.90 -1.44 -4.80
N GLY A 1031 -42.04 -1.95 -5.26
CA GLY A 1031 -42.11 -2.86 -6.40
C GLY A 1031 -42.04 -2.10 -7.73
N ASP A 1032 -41.33 -2.65 -8.70
CA ASP A 1032 -41.41 -2.18 -10.08
C ASP A 1032 -42.78 -2.50 -10.72
N SER A 1033 -42.96 -2.16 -12.00
CA SER A 1033 -44.20 -2.40 -12.75
C SER A 1033 -44.60 -3.87 -12.85
N SER A 1034 -43.66 -4.80 -12.67
CA SER A 1034 -43.90 -6.24 -12.59
C SER A 1034 -44.12 -6.72 -11.15
N ARG A 1035 -44.20 -5.78 -10.20
CA ARG A 1035 -44.27 -6.00 -8.75
C ARG A 1035 -43.03 -6.66 -8.18
N TRP A 1036 -41.86 -6.50 -8.81
CA TRP A 1036 -40.61 -7.03 -8.26
C TRP A 1036 -40.01 -6.04 -7.27
N THR A 1037 -39.87 -6.48 -6.01
CA THR A 1037 -39.33 -5.70 -4.90
C THR A 1037 -37.79 -5.82 -4.84
N PRO A 1038 -37.08 -4.96 -4.08
CA PRO A 1038 -35.65 -5.15 -3.83
C PRO A 1038 -35.32 -6.54 -3.27
N MET A 1039 -36.18 -7.10 -2.41
CA MET A 1039 -36.01 -8.47 -1.88
C MET A 1039 -36.11 -9.53 -2.97
N TRP A 1040 -37.00 -9.33 -3.94
CA TRP A 1040 -37.11 -10.22 -5.09
C TRP A 1040 -35.80 -10.25 -5.89
N TRP A 1041 -35.23 -9.08 -6.19
CA TRP A 1041 -33.96 -8.97 -6.92
C TRP A 1041 -32.79 -9.60 -6.16
N ALA A 1042 -32.70 -9.36 -4.85
CA ALA A 1042 -31.70 -9.98 -3.99
C ALA A 1042 -31.83 -11.51 -3.97
N ALA A 1043 -33.06 -12.03 -3.94
CA ALA A 1043 -33.32 -13.47 -3.93
C ALA A 1043 -33.04 -14.15 -5.29
N VAL A 1044 -33.24 -13.44 -6.41
CA VAL A 1044 -32.84 -13.92 -7.74
C VAL A 1044 -31.31 -13.97 -7.87
N GLY A 1045 -30.62 -12.96 -7.36
CA GLY A 1045 -29.16 -12.86 -7.37
C GLY A 1045 -28.46 -13.80 -6.38
N GLY A 1046 -29.15 -14.24 -5.32
CA GLY A 1046 -28.57 -15.07 -4.26
C GLY A 1046 -27.84 -14.26 -3.20
N HIS A 1047 -28.15 -12.97 -3.09
CA HIS A 1047 -27.41 -11.99 -2.28
C HIS A 1047 -27.81 -12.05 -0.80
N GLU A 1048 -27.22 -13.00 -0.07
CA GLU A 1048 -27.54 -13.28 1.34
C GLU A 1048 -27.47 -12.03 2.24
N ALA A 1049 -26.40 -11.24 2.13
CA ALA A 1049 -26.19 -10.05 2.96
C ALA A 1049 -27.30 -9.00 2.75
N VAL A 1050 -27.71 -8.77 1.49
CA VAL A 1050 -28.81 -7.86 1.14
C VAL A 1050 -30.15 -8.37 1.69
N VAL A 1051 -30.41 -9.67 1.60
CA VAL A 1051 -31.64 -10.27 2.15
C VAL A 1051 -31.70 -10.08 3.66
N LYS A 1052 -30.59 -10.31 4.40
CA LYS A 1052 -30.51 -10.03 5.84
C LYS A 1052 -30.80 -8.58 6.17
N LEU A 1053 -30.23 -7.65 5.41
CA LEU A 1053 -30.44 -6.21 5.60
C LEU A 1053 -31.89 -5.81 5.38
N LEU A 1054 -32.51 -6.25 4.28
CA LEU A 1054 -33.90 -5.96 3.97
C LEU A 1054 -34.84 -6.53 5.05
N LEU A 1055 -34.61 -7.77 5.50
CA LEU A 1055 -35.38 -8.40 6.59
C LEU A 1055 -35.22 -7.65 7.92
N SER A 1056 -34.01 -7.17 8.24
CA SER A 1056 -33.74 -6.45 9.49
C SER A 1056 -34.51 -5.13 9.64
N THR A 1057 -35.03 -4.57 8.54
CA THR A 1057 -35.86 -3.36 8.58
C THR A 1057 -37.21 -3.57 9.27
N GLY A 1058 -37.68 -4.83 9.36
CA GLY A 1058 -39.01 -5.20 9.88
C GLY A 1058 -40.19 -4.67 9.05
N LYS A 1059 -39.93 -3.94 7.96
CA LYS A 1059 -40.93 -3.35 7.06
C LYS A 1059 -41.18 -4.19 5.81
N VAL A 1060 -40.26 -5.10 5.49
CA VAL A 1060 -40.32 -5.89 4.25
C VAL A 1060 -41.24 -7.09 4.41
N ASP A 1061 -42.09 -7.33 3.41
CA ASP A 1061 -42.89 -8.56 3.29
C ASP A 1061 -42.08 -9.61 2.50
N PRO A 1062 -41.55 -10.66 3.17
CA PRO A 1062 -40.74 -11.67 2.49
C PRO A 1062 -41.52 -12.65 1.63
N ASP A 1063 -42.85 -12.65 1.69
CA ASP A 1063 -43.74 -13.50 0.89
C ASP A 1063 -44.45 -12.73 -0.23
N PHE A 1064 -44.04 -11.48 -0.48
CA PHE A 1064 -44.60 -10.65 -1.54
C PHE A 1064 -44.37 -11.29 -2.91
N ASN A 1065 -45.44 -11.46 -3.68
CA ASN A 1065 -45.39 -12.17 -4.96
C ASN A 1065 -45.47 -11.24 -6.17
N SER A 1066 -44.84 -11.70 -7.26
CA SER A 1066 -44.98 -11.06 -8.58
C SER A 1066 -46.39 -11.27 -9.15
N SER A 1067 -46.68 -10.64 -10.29
CA SER A 1067 -47.92 -10.87 -11.06
C SER A 1067 -48.14 -12.33 -11.48
N GLN A 1068 -47.08 -13.14 -11.54
CA GLN A 1068 -47.13 -14.58 -11.83
C GLN A 1068 -47.20 -15.45 -10.57
N GLY A 1069 -47.34 -14.84 -9.38
CA GLY A 1069 -47.38 -15.56 -8.11
C GLY A 1069 -46.00 -16.02 -7.60
N HIS A 1070 -44.89 -15.62 -8.24
CA HIS A 1070 -43.55 -16.00 -7.79
C HIS A 1070 -43.11 -15.17 -6.58
N THR A 1071 -42.76 -15.86 -5.48
CA THR A 1071 -42.20 -15.26 -4.26
C THR A 1071 -40.66 -15.22 -4.31
N PRO A 1072 -39.99 -14.44 -3.43
CA PRO A 1072 -38.54 -14.52 -3.26
C PRO A 1072 -38.04 -15.94 -3.00
N LEU A 1073 -38.78 -16.74 -2.21
CA LEU A 1073 -38.45 -18.14 -1.94
C LEU A 1073 -38.54 -19.00 -3.20
N TRP A 1074 -39.55 -18.78 -4.05
CA TRP A 1074 -39.68 -19.48 -5.32
C TRP A 1074 -38.46 -19.25 -6.23
N TRP A 1075 -37.95 -18.02 -6.29
CA TRP A 1075 -36.75 -17.70 -7.07
C TRP A 1075 -35.47 -18.25 -6.48
N ALA A 1076 -35.29 -18.16 -5.15
CA ALA A 1076 -34.17 -18.81 -4.46
C ALA A 1076 -34.18 -20.32 -4.72
N ALA A 1077 -35.36 -20.94 -4.71
CA ALA A 1077 -35.54 -22.36 -5.00
C ALA A 1077 -35.23 -22.71 -6.45
N ARG A 1078 -35.66 -21.90 -7.42
CA ARG A 1078 -35.37 -22.04 -8.84
C ARG A 1078 -33.86 -21.96 -9.16
N LYS A 1079 -33.20 -20.96 -8.56
CA LYS A 1079 -31.79 -20.66 -8.82
C LYS A 1079 -30.82 -21.51 -8.01
N GLY A 1080 -31.30 -22.17 -6.94
CA GLY A 1080 -30.48 -23.00 -6.07
C GLY A 1080 -29.77 -22.24 -4.95
N HIS A 1081 -30.28 -21.06 -4.57
CA HIS A 1081 -29.66 -20.17 -3.59
C HIS A 1081 -30.02 -20.58 -2.15
N GLU A 1082 -29.36 -21.62 -1.65
CA GLU A 1082 -29.66 -22.27 -0.37
C GLU A 1082 -29.64 -21.32 0.83
N ALA A 1083 -28.62 -20.44 0.92
CA ALA A 1083 -28.50 -19.51 2.03
C ALA A 1083 -29.68 -18.51 2.09
N VAL A 1084 -30.10 -17.98 0.93
CA VAL A 1084 -31.27 -17.10 0.84
C VAL A 1084 -32.55 -17.86 1.21
N ALA A 1085 -32.72 -19.10 0.71
CA ALA A 1085 -33.87 -19.92 1.06
C ALA A 1085 -33.93 -20.20 2.57
N LYS A 1086 -32.80 -20.49 3.22
CA LYS A 1086 -32.70 -20.66 4.69
C LYS A 1086 -33.13 -19.40 5.42
N LEU A 1087 -32.66 -18.23 4.99
CA LEU A 1087 -33.03 -16.95 5.60
C LEU A 1087 -34.53 -16.65 5.49
N LEU A 1088 -35.11 -16.84 4.30
CA LEU A 1088 -36.53 -16.58 4.06
C LEU A 1088 -37.41 -17.52 4.89
N LEU A 1089 -37.11 -18.82 4.90
CA LEU A 1089 -37.84 -19.82 5.71
C LEU A 1089 -37.69 -19.56 7.21
N GLY A 1090 -36.52 -19.09 7.66
CA GLY A 1090 -36.24 -18.74 9.05
C GLY A 1090 -37.05 -17.55 9.59
N THR A 1091 -37.70 -16.76 8.72
CA THR A 1091 -38.56 -15.65 9.16
C THR A 1091 -39.88 -16.10 9.81
N GLY A 1092 -40.34 -17.32 9.52
CA GLY A 1092 -41.64 -17.84 9.94
C GLY A 1092 -42.86 -17.21 9.24
N ASN A 1093 -42.66 -16.17 8.42
CA ASN A 1093 -43.72 -15.42 7.73
C ASN A 1093 -43.84 -15.77 6.24
N VAL A 1094 -43.02 -16.70 5.75
CA VAL A 1094 -43.01 -17.17 4.35
C VAL A 1094 -43.76 -18.48 4.24
N ASN A 1095 -44.70 -18.58 3.28
CA ASN A 1095 -45.39 -19.83 3.00
C ASN A 1095 -44.57 -20.67 2.01
N PRO A 1096 -43.97 -21.81 2.44
CA PRO A 1096 -43.11 -22.61 1.58
C PRO A 1096 -43.87 -23.39 0.49
N ASP A 1097 -45.21 -23.47 0.58
CA ASP A 1097 -46.11 -24.12 -0.39
C ASP A 1097 -46.91 -23.12 -1.23
N ARG A 1098 -46.53 -21.83 -1.21
CA ARG A 1098 -47.20 -20.84 -2.05
C ARG A 1098 -47.05 -21.20 -3.52
N LYS A 1099 -48.19 -21.38 -4.19
CA LYS A 1099 -48.27 -21.76 -5.59
C LYS A 1099 -48.14 -20.54 -6.51
N ASP A 1100 -47.40 -20.70 -7.60
CA ASP A 1100 -47.38 -19.74 -8.70
C ASP A 1100 -48.66 -19.84 -9.57
N SER A 1101 -48.73 -19.05 -10.64
CA SER A 1101 -49.86 -19.07 -11.59
C SER A 1101 -50.07 -20.40 -12.32
N GLU A 1102 -49.06 -21.27 -12.34
CA GLU A 1102 -49.14 -22.63 -12.88
C GLU A 1102 -49.41 -23.68 -11.78
N GLY A 1103 -49.67 -23.26 -10.54
CA GLY A 1103 -49.91 -24.17 -9.43
C GLY A 1103 -48.65 -24.81 -8.84
N ARG A 1104 -47.45 -24.36 -9.25
CA ARG A 1104 -46.16 -24.92 -8.80
C ARG A 1104 -45.72 -24.31 -7.47
N THR A 1105 -45.31 -25.15 -6.53
CA THR A 1105 -44.66 -24.75 -5.27
C THR A 1105 -43.14 -24.55 -5.47
N PRO A 1106 -42.44 -23.84 -4.57
CA PRO A 1106 -40.97 -23.79 -4.55
C PRO A 1106 -40.31 -25.18 -4.60
N LEU A 1107 -40.90 -26.19 -3.94
CA LEU A 1107 -40.41 -27.57 -3.99
C LEU A 1107 -40.53 -28.18 -5.39
N SER A 1108 -41.68 -28.01 -6.05
CA SER A 1108 -41.87 -28.50 -7.43
C SER A 1108 -40.90 -27.83 -8.40
N GLN A 1109 -40.62 -26.53 -8.22
CA GLN A 1109 -39.66 -25.80 -9.04
C GLN A 1109 -38.22 -26.26 -8.79
N ALA A 1110 -37.81 -26.44 -7.53
CA ALA A 1110 -36.49 -26.98 -7.17
C ALA A 1110 -36.28 -28.40 -7.70
N ALA A 1111 -37.32 -29.24 -7.66
CA ALA A 1111 -37.30 -30.59 -8.20
C ALA A 1111 -37.20 -30.61 -9.72
N MET A 1112 -37.92 -29.71 -10.41
CA MET A 1112 -37.83 -29.55 -11.87
C MET A 1112 -36.42 -29.11 -12.32
N ASP A 1113 -35.82 -28.15 -11.62
CA ASP A 1113 -34.52 -27.55 -11.98
C ASP A 1113 -33.29 -28.28 -11.40
N GLY A 1114 -33.48 -29.38 -10.69
CA GLY A 1114 -32.35 -30.19 -10.18
C GLY A 1114 -31.65 -29.61 -8.95
N ARG A 1115 -32.33 -28.80 -8.13
CA ARG A 1115 -31.74 -28.11 -6.97
C ARG A 1115 -31.80 -28.98 -5.71
N GLU A 1116 -30.95 -30.01 -5.66
CA GLU A 1116 -30.95 -31.01 -4.58
C GLU A 1116 -30.86 -30.42 -3.16
N SER A 1117 -30.01 -29.42 -2.93
CA SER A 1117 -29.84 -28.80 -1.61
C SER A 1117 -31.09 -28.03 -1.16
N ILE A 1118 -31.79 -27.37 -2.09
CA ILE A 1118 -33.07 -26.72 -1.83
C ILE A 1118 -34.16 -27.75 -1.51
N VAL A 1119 -34.21 -28.86 -2.26
CA VAL A 1119 -35.17 -29.94 -1.98
C VAL A 1119 -34.96 -30.49 -0.57
N LYS A 1120 -33.71 -30.80 -0.19
CA LYS A 1120 -33.36 -31.21 1.18
C LYS A 1120 -33.81 -30.18 2.21
N LEU A 1121 -33.54 -28.90 1.96
CA LEU A 1121 -33.90 -27.81 2.84
C LEU A 1121 -35.43 -27.69 3.03
N LEU A 1122 -36.19 -27.67 1.94
CA LEU A 1122 -37.65 -27.53 1.97
C LEU A 1122 -38.31 -28.72 2.67
N LEU A 1123 -37.93 -29.95 2.33
CA LEU A 1123 -38.44 -31.17 2.99
C LEU A 1123 -38.07 -31.21 4.49
N GLY A 1124 -36.88 -30.71 4.84
CA GLY A 1124 -36.41 -30.62 6.22
C GLY A 1124 -37.19 -29.63 7.10
N THR A 1125 -38.01 -28.74 6.54
CA THR A 1125 -38.86 -27.82 7.32
C THR A 1125 -40.08 -28.50 7.95
N GLY A 1126 -40.51 -29.66 7.44
CA GLY A 1126 -41.69 -30.39 7.92
C GLY A 1126 -43.05 -29.76 7.60
N ASN A 1127 -43.07 -28.57 6.99
CA ASN A 1127 -44.28 -27.78 6.68
C ASN A 1127 -44.55 -27.66 5.16
N VAL A 1128 -43.99 -28.58 4.36
CA VAL A 1128 -44.10 -28.60 2.90
C VAL A 1128 -44.84 -29.85 2.47
N ASP A 1129 -45.83 -29.71 1.60
CA ASP A 1129 -46.54 -30.81 0.95
C ASP A 1129 -45.72 -31.35 -0.25
N PRO A 1130 -45.07 -32.52 -0.11
CA PRO A 1130 -44.22 -33.06 -1.17
C PRO A 1130 -45.02 -33.71 -2.30
N ASP A 1131 -46.33 -33.88 -2.13
CA ASP A 1131 -47.29 -34.42 -3.11
C ASP A 1131 -48.10 -33.30 -3.81
N SER A 1132 -47.76 -32.02 -3.58
CA SER A 1132 -48.53 -30.90 -4.12
C SER A 1132 -48.55 -30.90 -5.65
N LYS A 1133 -49.76 -30.90 -6.22
CA LYS A 1133 -49.98 -30.94 -7.67
C LYS A 1133 -50.09 -29.55 -8.27
N ASP A 1134 -49.43 -29.35 -9.40
CA ASP A 1134 -49.59 -28.19 -10.27
C ASP A 1134 -50.86 -28.31 -11.15
N ILE A 1135 -51.11 -27.32 -12.03
CA ILE A 1135 -52.29 -27.34 -12.92
C ILE A 1135 -52.30 -28.50 -13.92
N MET A 1136 -51.15 -29.12 -14.19
CA MET A 1136 -51.02 -30.29 -15.05
C MET A 1136 -51.17 -31.60 -14.26
N GLY A 1137 -51.40 -31.51 -12.94
CA GLY A 1137 -51.49 -32.65 -12.05
C GLY A 1137 -50.13 -33.26 -11.72
N TRP A 1138 -49.01 -32.55 -11.95
CA TRP A 1138 -47.67 -33.08 -11.71
C TRP A 1138 -47.20 -32.72 -10.30
N THR A 1139 -46.61 -33.72 -9.65
CA THR A 1139 -45.94 -33.59 -8.35
C THR A 1139 -44.47 -33.21 -8.55
N PRO A 1140 -43.77 -32.70 -7.50
CA PRO A 1140 -42.32 -32.53 -7.52
C PRO A 1140 -41.57 -33.79 -7.98
N LEU A 1141 -42.04 -34.98 -7.59
CA LEU A 1141 -41.45 -36.25 -7.98
C LEU A 1141 -41.53 -36.47 -9.50
N ARG A 1142 -42.70 -36.24 -10.11
CA ARG A 1142 -42.88 -36.39 -11.56
C ARG A 1142 -42.02 -35.41 -12.36
N TRP A 1143 -41.80 -34.20 -11.84
CA TRP A 1143 -40.88 -33.23 -12.43
C TRP A 1143 -39.41 -33.68 -12.34
N ALA A 1144 -38.99 -34.25 -11.21
CA ALA A 1144 -37.63 -34.78 -11.02
C ALA A 1144 -37.37 -36.00 -11.92
N GLU A 1145 -38.33 -36.92 -12.04
CA GLU A 1145 -38.23 -38.10 -12.91
C GLU A 1145 -38.12 -37.72 -14.38
N ARG A 1146 -39.01 -36.82 -14.85
CA ARG A 1146 -39.01 -36.38 -16.25
C ARG A 1146 -37.70 -35.72 -16.67
N ASN A 1147 -37.09 -34.95 -15.78
CA ASN A 1147 -35.83 -34.24 -16.05
C ASN A 1147 -34.57 -35.04 -15.66
N GLY A 1148 -34.72 -36.27 -15.15
CA GLY A 1148 -33.60 -37.17 -14.85
C GLY A 1148 -32.82 -36.84 -13.57
N HIS A 1149 -33.42 -36.14 -12.61
CA HIS A 1149 -32.76 -35.73 -11.36
C HIS A 1149 -32.77 -36.85 -10.31
N VAL A 1150 -31.99 -37.90 -10.55
CA VAL A 1150 -32.01 -39.17 -9.77
C VAL A 1150 -31.83 -38.97 -8.26
N ALA A 1151 -30.97 -38.04 -7.83
CA ALA A 1151 -30.77 -37.77 -6.41
C ALA A 1151 -32.01 -37.17 -5.75
N ILE A 1152 -32.75 -36.30 -6.46
CA ILE A 1152 -33.99 -35.68 -5.99
C ILE A 1152 -35.14 -36.69 -5.95
N VAL A 1153 -35.22 -37.58 -6.95
CA VAL A 1153 -36.18 -38.69 -6.96
C VAL A 1153 -36.05 -39.52 -5.69
N LYS A 1154 -34.81 -39.88 -5.30
CA LYS A 1154 -34.56 -40.60 -4.04
C LYS A 1154 -34.99 -39.80 -2.81
N LEU A 1155 -34.62 -38.52 -2.73
CA LEU A 1155 -34.99 -37.66 -1.60
C LEU A 1155 -36.51 -37.51 -1.42
N LEU A 1156 -37.26 -37.40 -2.52
CA LEU A 1156 -38.72 -37.31 -2.48
C LEU A 1156 -39.35 -38.66 -2.12
N GLN A 1157 -38.82 -39.78 -2.61
CA GLN A 1157 -39.26 -41.13 -2.22
C GLN A 1157 -39.01 -41.40 -0.73
N ASP A 1158 -37.84 -41.01 -0.22
CA ASP A 1158 -37.47 -41.15 1.20
C ASP A 1158 -38.34 -40.28 2.12
N ALA A 1159 -38.91 -39.18 1.61
CA ALA A 1159 -39.84 -38.31 2.33
C ALA A 1159 -41.30 -38.83 2.37
N GLY A 1160 -41.58 -40.02 1.82
CA GLY A 1160 -42.90 -40.68 1.91
C GLY A 1160 -43.92 -40.24 0.86
N VAL A 1161 -43.48 -39.67 -0.26
CA VAL A 1161 -44.33 -39.21 -1.38
C VAL A 1161 -45.08 -40.38 -2.02
N SER A 1162 -46.37 -40.21 -2.28
CA SER A 1162 -47.20 -41.26 -2.88
C SER A 1162 -46.82 -41.52 -4.35
N LEU A 1163 -46.59 -42.78 -4.72
CA LEU A 1163 -46.28 -43.22 -6.10
C LEU A 1163 -47.52 -43.21 -7.02
N GLY A 1164 -48.47 -42.29 -6.81
CA GLY A 1164 -49.82 -42.30 -7.39
C GLY A 1164 -50.00 -41.54 -8.69
#